data_AF-A0A9D1UZK4-F1
#
_entry.id   AF-A0A9D1UZK4-F1
#
_cell.length_a   1.000
_cell.length_b   1.000
_cell.length_c   1.000
_cell.angle_alpha   90.00
_cell.angle_beta   90.00
_cell.angle_gamma   90.00
#
_symmetry.space_group_name_H-M   'P 1'
#
loop_
_entity.id
_entity.type
_entity.pdbx_description
1 polymer ?
#
loop_
_entity_poly.entity_id
_entity_poly.type
_entity_poly.pdbx_seq_one_letter_code
_entity_poly.pdbx_strand_id
1 'polypeptide(L)'
;MKTNKWSWLLPVIAFCMLSCNKEKGITSADGVATVYKVAVVMPASRQDNWERMAQWALDNIEQAQKGLSRRVELELEWKDENAADVQDYLSRVAADDGYVAIIGPYSSAKAYEAAEICRDSEKPLILPIATSTEFQRVFAGEDYVWNLAQSDITQCEVMLTQAVLSECREVFLLTSADDYGRSFTDWFAYQAVELGLSVKGMVEYASETELREAVRQMPGMPGSSWMLLFAPSKEEDALAFDEEYGKLLEENERLQFPVTLCSDVVNSPLLAGKLKNRMYEGIAPCANPTSGFVSAYRTRFGEEPGNGEAQLFDAFLLVAYALSIPDAEGLNDAILKAVDGRDSWNSSWLPADMHDTFAALQAGGLPDLAGVTGDWTFDGRNHSGVLNTIYSHWILRNGTYTTIEYLSTDGGSRTTSTLQAWDAQTDYFQQFEQNAEDIRYGALEGNWAVVIGTSDTWANYRHQADALAMYQLLKRHGYDDDHIILIIEDNLAYDPHNLYPGVVKVRPDGENVYQNVQVDYKLSDVNLDDLEQIMLGNATVRLPETLHSGANDNVIVFWCGHGNRNSLAWGSYGRVSGNQVREMVQNLKDQGKFRKMLFAMDACYSGMIGEACTGIPGTLFITAANAYESSKADMMDPEMGIWLSNGFTRIFQETIDETPNISIHDLYYQLARHTTGSHATVYNVEQYGNVYKNTMQEYLK
;
A
#
# COMPACT_ATOMS: atom_id res chain seq x y z
N MET A 1 44.43 -74.95 -36.50
CA MET A 1 43.11 -74.60 -37.08
C MET A 1 42.05 -75.10 -36.11
N LYS A 2 41.45 -74.21 -35.31
CA LYS A 2 40.03 -73.76 -35.43
C LYS A 2 39.10 -74.96 -35.64
N THR A 3 38.20 -75.32 -34.74
CA THR A 3 37.11 -74.49 -34.20
C THR A 3 36.52 -75.14 -32.95
N ASN A 4 36.12 -74.38 -31.93
CA ASN A 4 35.10 -74.85 -30.99
C ASN A 4 34.08 -73.76 -30.70
N LYS A 5 32.82 -74.14 -30.88
CA LYS A 5 31.61 -73.34 -30.68
C LYS A 5 31.34 -73.23 -29.18
N TRP A 6 31.02 -72.02 -28.75
CA TRP A 6 30.36 -71.74 -27.48
C TRP A 6 28.85 -71.80 -27.69
N SER A 7 28.12 -72.37 -26.72
CA SER A 7 26.89 -71.76 -26.17
C SER A 7 26.26 -72.61 -25.03
N TRP A 8 26.15 -71.97 -23.86
CA TRP A 8 25.19 -72.13 -22.74
C TRP A 8 25.19 -73.37 -21.83
N LEU A 9 25.47 -73.12 -20.54
CA LEU A 9 24.62 -73.50 -19.39
C LEU A 9 25.04 -72.71 -18.13
N LEU A 10 24.07 -72.02 -17.53
CA LEU A 10 24.08 -71.29 -16.24
C LEU A 10 24.08 -72.27 -15.05
N PRO A 11 24.52 -71.86 -13.84
CA PRO A 11 23.54 -71.44 -12.82
C PRO A 11 23.97 -70.31 -11.83
N VAL A 12 23.10 -69.30 -11.66
CA VAL A 12 22.30 -68.95 -10.45
C VAL A 12 23.00 -68.68 -9.08
N ILE A 13 22.83 -67.41 -8.60
CA ILE A 13 22.62 -66.88 -7.20
C ILE A 13 23.87 -66.80 -6.26
N ALA A 14 24.14 -65.77 -5.43
CA ALA A 14 23.43 -64.58 -4.92
C ALA A 14 24.42 -63.47 -4.47
N PHE A 15 23.95 -62.23 -4.59
CA PHE A 15 24.06 -61.07 -3.67
C PHE A 15 25.24 -60.90 -2.71
N CYS A 16 25.98 -59.81 -2.91
CA CYS A 16 26.27 -58.77 -1.91
C CYS A 16 26.85 -57.55 -2.66
N MET A 17 26.01 -56.56 -3.00
CA MET A 17 26.48 -55.25 -3.45
C MET A 17 26.18 -54.21 -2.37
N LEU A 18 27.24 -53.82 -1.66
CA LEU A 18 27.36 -52.51 -1.04
C LEU A 18 27.43 -51.50 -2.19
N SER A 19 26.33 -50.78 -2.45
CA SER A 19 26.32 -49.67 -3.38
C SER A 19 26.71 -48.40 -2.64
N CYS A 20 27.98 -48.01 -2.73
CA CYS A 20 28.35 -46.61 -2.57
C CYS A 20 27.85 -45.86 -3.81
N ASN A 21 26.81 -45.05 -3.67
CA ASN A 21 26.42 -44.12 -4.74
C ASN A 21 27.55 -43.10 -4.92
N LYS A 22 28.15 -43.12 -6.11
CA LYS A 22 29.06 -42.08 -6.58
C LYS A 22 28.23 -40.96 -7.20
N GLU A 23 28.30 -39.80 -6.58
CA GLU A 23 27.96 -38.51 -7.17
C GLU A 23 28.61 -38.34 -8.54
N LYS A 24 27.83 -37.96 -9.55
CA LYS A 24 28.34 -37.62 -10.88
C LYS A 24 28.58 -36.11 -10.94
N GLY A 25 29.72 -35.66 -10.43
CA GLY A 25 30.24 -34.33 -10.77
C GLY A 25 30.70 -34.30 -12.23
N ILE A 26 30.11 -33.44 -13.06
CA ILE A 26 30.63 -33.13 -14.39
C ILE A 26 31.62 -31.98 -14.23
N THR A 27 32.91 -32.25 -14.44
CA THR A 27 33.95 -31.22 -14.43
C THR A 27 33.97 -30.48 -15.77
N SER A 28 33.49 -29.23 -15.79
CA SER A 28 33.80 -28.25 -16.84
C SER A 28 34.85 -27.25 -16.31
N ALA A 29 35.29 -26.29 -17.14
CA ALA A 29 36.20 -25.23 -16.73
C ALA A 29 35.63 -24.29 -15.63
N ASP A 30 34.36 -24.48 -15.26
CA ASP A 30 33.60 -23.73 -14.27
C ASP A 30 33.20 -24.64 -13.08
N GLY A 31 34.03 -24.80 -12.04
CA GLY A 31 33.67 -25.47 -10.77
C GLY A 31 33.09 -26.91 -10.87
N VAL A 32 32.70 -27.49 -9.72
CA VAL A 32 31.88 -28.71 -9.68
C VAL A 32 30.43 -28.32 -9.45
N ALA A 33 29.54 -28.67 -10.38
CA ALA A 33 28.10 -28.49 -10.23
C ALA A 33 27.46 -29.74 -9.62
N THR A 34 26.67 -29.55 -8.57
CA THR A 34 25.85 -30.59 -7.94
C THR A 34 24.39 -30.28 -8.21
N VAL A 35 23.68 -31.25 -8.79
CA VAL A 35 22.26 -31.15 -9.12
C VAL A 35 21.44 -31.74 -7.98
N TYR A 36 20.46 -30.99 -7.50
CA TYR A 36 19.55 -31.37 -6.42
C TYR A 36 18.11 -31.35 -6.92
N LYS A 37 17.38 -32.45 -6.67
CA LYS A 37 16.00 -32.56 -7.12
C LYS A 37 15.05 -31.90 -6.12
N VAL A 38 14.15 -31.06 -6.60
CA VAL A 38 13.15 -30.36 -5.77
C VAL A 38 11.76 -30.63 -6.35
N ALA A 39 10.83 -31.07 -5.51
CA ALA A 39 9.43 -31.17 -5.91
C ALA A 39 8.75 -29.81 -5.74
N VAL A 40 8.01 -29.37 -6.76
CA VAL A 40 7.23 -28.12 -6.70
C VAL A 40 5.76 -28.47 -6.85
N VAL A 41 4.98 -28.24 -5.80
CA VAL A 41 3.56 -28.58 -5.74
C VAL A 41 2.76 -27.29 -5.76
N MET A 42 2.17 -26.94 -6.89
CA MET A 42 1.46 -25.67 -7.09
C MET A 42 0.24 -25.89 -7.98
N PRO A 43 -0.81 -25.04 -7.90
CA PRO A 43 -2.02 -25.25 -8.69
C PRO A 43 -1.75 -25.05 -10.18
N ALA A 44 -2.17 -26.02 -10.99
CA ALA A 44 -1.97 -26.01 -12.44
C ALA A 44 -2.68 -24.84 -13.15
N SER A 45 -3.67 -24.22 -12.51
CA SER A 45 -4.40 -23.06 -13.04
C SER A 45 -3.51 -21.83 -13.31
N ARG A 46 -2.34 -21.76 -12.65
CA ARG A 46 -1.33 -20.69 -12.81
C ARG A 46 0.05 -21.24 -13.19
N GLN A 47 0.11 -22.43 -13.81
CA GLN A 47 1.36 -23.13 -14.11
C GLN A 47 2.36 -22.28 -14.89
N ASP A 48 1.92 -21.58 -15.94
CA ASP A 48 2.79 -20.70 -16.74
C ASP A 48 3.41 -19.58 -15.88
N ASN A 49 2.67 -19.05 -14.92
CA ASN A 49 3.12 -18.02 -13.98
C ASN A 49 4.20 -18.59 -13.02
N TRP A 50 3.96 -19.78 -12.50
CA TRP A 50 4.91 -20.43 -11.60
C TRP A 50 6.21 -20.85 -12.32
N GLU A 51 6.10 -21.41 -13.52
CA GLU A 51 7.25 -21.89 -14.28
C GLU A 51 8.14 -20.75 -14.77
N ARG A 52 7.56 -19.64 -15.28
CA ARG A 52 8.36 -18.47 -15.67
C ARG A 52 9.06 -17.84 -14.47
N MET A 53 8.43 -17.89 -13.29
CA MET A 53 9.00 -17.36 -12.07
C MET A 53 10.16 -18.22 -11.59
N ALA A 54 9.94 -19.54 -11.53
CA ALA A 54 10.98 -20.50 -11.21
C ALA A 54 12.17 -20.38 -12.18
N GLN A 55 11.92 -20.29 -13.49
CA GLN A 55 12.99 -20.12 -14.47
C GLN A 55 13.80 -18.85 -14.21
N TRP A 56 13.16 -17.73 -13.86
CA TRP A 56 13.90 -16.50 -13.55
C TRP A 56 14.75 -16.65 -12.27
N ALA A 57 14.24 -17.32 -11.23
CA ALA A 57 15.03 -17.62 -10.04
C ALA A 57 16.24 -18.51 -10.37
N LEU A 58 16.03 -19.58 -11.16
CA LEU A 58 17.09 -20.50 -11.58
C LEU A 58 18.15 -19.82 -12.46
N ASP A 59 17.73 -18.97 -13.41
CA ASP A 59 18.65 -18.17 -14.23
C ASP A 59 19.54 -17.27 -13.36
N ASN A 60 18.94 -16.61 -12.36
CA ASN A 60 19.66 -15.77 -11.40
C ASN A 60 20.66 -16.60 -10.58
N ILE A 61 20.23 -17.75 -10.05
CA ILE A 61 21.06 -18.70 -9.29
C ILE A 61 22.23 -19.21 -10.15
N GLU A 62 21.98 -19.60 -11.40
CA GLU A 62 23.03 -20.07 -12.31
C GLU A 62 24.04 -18.96 -12.62
N GLN A 63 23.55 -17.76 -12.95
CA GLN A 63 24.40 -16.62 -13.28
C GLN A 63 25.26 -16.19 -12.09
N ALA A 64 24.67 -16.15 -10.90
CA ALA A 64 25.34 -15.76 -9.66
C ALA A 64 26.51 -16.69 -9.30
N GLN A 65 26.46 -17.96 -9.69
CA GLN A 65 27.50 -18.92 -9.29
C GLN A 65 28.65 -19.06 -10.31
N LYS A 66 28.65 -18.27 -11.39
CA LYS A 66 29.72 -18.31 -12.41
C LYS A 66 31.08 -17.97 -11.79
N GLY A 67 32.07 -18.84 -12.00
CA GLY A 67 33.42 -18.68 -11.45
C GLY A 67 33.60 -19.17 -10.01
N LEU A 68 32.53 -19.61 -9.32
CA LEU A 68 32.65 -20.23 -8.01
C LEU A 68 33.12 -21.68 -8.11
N SER A 69 33.79 -22.14 -7.04
CA SER A 69 34.39 -23.47 -6.99
C SER A 69 33.34 -24.59 -6.87
N ARG A 70 32.20 -24.30 -6.25
CA ARG A 70 31.04 -25.18 -6.10
C ARG A 70 29.82 -24.48 -6.66
N ARG A 71 28.95 -25.24 -7.33
CA ARG A 71 27.69 -24.72 -7.89
C ARG A 71 26.54 -25.64 -7.52
N VAL A 72 25.44 -25.05 -7.08
CA VAL A 72 24.16 -25.68 -6.79
C VAL A 72 23.24 -25.49 -7.99
N GLU A 73 22.68 -26.58 -8.49
CA GLU A 73 21.67 -26.58 -9.55
C GLU A 73 20.41 -27.27 -9.03
N LEU A 74 19.23 -26.68 -9.25
CA LEU A 74 17.96 -27.25 -8.81
C LEU A 74 17.23 -27.85 -10.02
N GLU A 75 16.98 -29.16 -9.97
CA GLU A 75 16.14 -29.87 -10.95
C GLU A 75 14.70 -29.95 -10.41
N LEU A 76 13.78 -29.23 -11.04
CA LEU A 76 12.40 -29.10 -10.56
C LEU A 76 11.49 -30.20 -11.15
N GLU A 77 10.73 -30.87 -10.28
CA GLU A 77 9.63 -31.77 -10.67
C GLU A 77 8.28 -31.15 -10.25
N TRP A 78 7.45 -30.78 -11.22
CA TRP A 78 6.17 -30.11 -10.97
C TRP A 78 5.03 -31.09 -10.71
N LYS A 79 4.14 -30.72 -9.78
CA LYS A 79 2.91 -31.43 -9.49
C LYS A 79 1.77 -30.44 -9.26
N ASP A 80 0.62 -30.70 -9.87
CA ASP A 80 -0.61 -29.99 -9.57
C ASP A 80 -1.11 -30.39 -8.17
N GLU A 81 -1.26 -29.40 -7.28
CA GLU A 81 -1.76 -29.61 -5.92
C GLU A 81 -3.20 -30.14 -5.88
N ASN A 82 -3.96 -29.90 -6.95
CA ASN A 82 -5.35 -30.33 -7.08
C ASN A 82 -5.50 -31.69 -7.79
N ALA A 83 -4.40 -32.33 -8.16
CA ALA A 83 -4.43 -33.66 -8.79
C ALA A 83 -4.93 -34.74 -7.81
N ALA A 84 -5.71 -35.69 -8.32
CA ALA A 84 -6.29 -36.77 -7.51
C ALA A 84 -5.24 -37.66 -6.82
N ASP A 85 -4.03 -37.75 -7.38
CA ASP A 85 -2.89 -38.54 -6.89
C ASP A 85 -1.85 -37.67 -6.15
N VAL A 86 -2.19 -36.44 -5.73
CA VAL A 86 -1.24 -35.55 -5.04
C VAL A 86 -0.71 -36.14 -3.73
N GLN A 87 -1.54 -36.85 -2.96
CA GLN A 87 -1.11 -37.47 -1.69
C GLN A 87 -0.15 -38.64 -1.92
N ASP A 88 -0.40 -39.48 -2.92
CA ASP A 88 0.49 -40.59 -3.31
C ASP A 88 1.83 -40.03 -3.81
N TYR A 89 1.77 -38.94 -4.58
CA TYR A 89 2.95 -38.21 -5.04
C TYR A 89 3.79 -37.66 -3.87
N LEU A 90 3.14 -36.95 -2.94
CA LEU A 90 3.80 -36.37 -1.75
C LEU A 90 4.43 -37.46 -0.89
N SER A 91 3.72 -38.57 -0.66
CA SER A 91 4.24 -39.72 0.12
C SER A 91 5.48 -40.33 -0.50
N ARG A 92 5.50 -40.47 -1.84
CA ARG A 92 6.67 -40.96 -2.58
C ARG A 92 7.84 -39.99 -2.46
N VAL A 93 7.61 -38.69 -2.63
CA VAL A 93 8.67 -37.66 -2.60
C VAL A 93 9.25 -37.50 -1.19
N ALA A 94 8.40 -37.50 -0.16
CA ALA A 94 8.82 -37.42 1.24
C ALA A 94 9.76 -38.59 1.61
N ALA A 95 9.45 -39.80 1.13
CA ALA A 95 10.26 -40.99 1.40
C ALA A 95 11.49 -41.15 0.49
N ASP A 96 11.66 -40.33 -0.55
CA ASP A 96 12.75 -40.44 -1.52
C ASP A 96 13.86 -39.42 -1.21
N ASP A 97 15.00 -39.92 -0.72
CA ASP A 97 16.21 -39.13 -0.42
C ASP A 97 16.82 -38.45 -1.66
N GLY A 98 16.39 -38.83 -2.87
CA GLY A 98 16.75 -38.14 -4.10
C GLY A 98 16.19 -36.72 -4.20
N TYR A 99 15.12 -36.40 -3.46
CA TYR A 99 14.57 -35.04 -3.36
C TYR A 99 15.09 -34.36 -2.10
N VAL A 100 15.62 -33.15 -2.25
CA VAL A 100 16.09 -32.37 -1.10
C VAL A 100 14.99 -31.60 -0.40
N ALA A 101 13.94 -31.21 -1.13
CA ALA A 101 12.85 -30.38 -0.61
C ALA A 101 11.55 -30.55 -1.40
N ILE A 102 10.46 -30.12 -0.77
CA ILE A 102 9.17 -29.83 -1.38
C ILE A 102 8.92 -28.32 -1.24
N ILE A 103 8.64 -27.64 -2.35
CA ILE A 103 8.22 -26.22 -2.38
C ILE A 103 6.74 -26.15 -2.74
N GLY A 104 5.96 -25.40 -1.94
CA GLY A 104 4.50 -25.49 -1.91
C GLY A 104 4.05 -26.67 -1.03
N PRO A 105 2.75 -26.98 -0.92
CA PRO A 105 1.61 -26.47 -1.69
C PRO A 105 1.28 -24.98 -1.55
N TYR A 106 0.47 -24.46 -2.48
CA TYR A 106 -0.02 -23.07 -2.48
C TYR A 106 -1.16 -22.92 -1.47
N SER A 107 -2.14 -23.82 -1.51
CA SER A 107 -3.29 -23.77 -0.61
C SER A 107 -2.94 -24.33 0.77
N SER A 108 -3.40 -23.65 1.82
CA SER A 108 -3.15 -24.07 3.21
C SER A 108 -3.69 -25.48 3.54
N ALA A 109 -4.81 -25.88 2.92
CA ALA A 109 -5.35 -27.23 3.09
C ALA A 109 -4.39 -28.31 2.55
N LYS A 110 -3.77 -28.06 1.38
CA LYS A 110 -2.77 -28.96 0.83
C LYS A 110 -1.44 -28.89 1.56
N ALA A 111 -1.07 -27.71 2.08
CA ALA A 111 0.10 -27.56 2.95
C ALA A 111 -0.03 -28.42 4.22
N TYR A 112 -1.21 -28.47 4.83
CA TYR A 112 -1.49 -29.35 5.96
C TYR A 112 -1.27 -30.82 5.62
N GLU A 113 -1.87 -31.32 4.52
CA GLU A 113 -1.69 -32.69 4.04
C GLU A 113 -0.20 -33.02 3.79
N ALA A 114 0.53 -32.11 3.15
CA ALA A 114 1.95 -32.27 2.85
C ALA A 114 2.81 -32.32 4.13
N ALA A 115 2.53 -31.45 5.10
CA ALA A 115 3.26 -31.39 6.35
C ALA A 115 3.03 -32.63 7.23
N GLU A 116 1.82 -33.22 7.21
CA GLU A 116 1.58 -34.51 7.88
C GLU A 116 2.37 -35.65 7.23
N ILE A 117 2.42 -35.69 5.89
CA ILE A 117 3.16 -36.71 5.14
C ILE A 117 4.67 -36.59 5.37
N CYS A 118 5.20 -35.36 5.46
CA CYS A 118 6.63 -35.14 5.63
C CYS A 118 7.14 -35.46 7.03
N ARG A 119 6.26 -35.54 8.04
CA ARG A 119 6.61 -35.64 9.47
C ARG A 119 7.60 -36.76 9.80
N ASP A 120 7.37 -37.97 9.29
CA ASP A 120 8.22 -39.13 9.61
C ASP A 120 9.62 -39.03 8.97
N SER A 121 9.71 -38.35 7.83
CA SER A 121 10.96 -38.15 7.08
C SER A 121 11.69 -36.85 7.41
N GLU A 122 11.01 -35.93 8.12
CA GLU A 122 11.41 -34.53 8.28
C GLU A 122 11.83 -33.87 6.95
N LYS A 123 11.19 -34.26 5.83
CA LYS A 123 11.49 -33.71 4.51
C LYS A 123 11.23 -32.20 4.54
N PRO A 124 12.22 -31.36 4.19
CA PRO A 124 12.05 -29.91 4.16
C PRO A 124 10.87 -29.51 3.28
N LEU A 125 9.90 -28.84 3.91
CA LEU A 125 8.68 -28.31 3.30
C LEU A 125 8.73 -26.79 3.38
N ILE A 126 8.97 -26.14 2.24
CA ILE A 126 9.04 -24.69 2.14
C ILE A 126 7.73 -24.19 1.55
N LEU A 127 7.02 -23.34 2.29
CA LEU A 127 5.68 -22.87 1.96
C LEU A 127 5.73 -21.39 1.58
N PRO A 128 5.63 -21.07 0.28
CA PRO A 128 5.67 -19.68 -0.18
C PRO A 128 4.54 -18.83 0.40
N ILE A 129 3.30 -19.33 0.41
CA ILE A 129 2.13 -18.49 0.66
C ILE A 129 0.97 -19.22 1.37
N ALA A 130 1.27 -20.31 2.09
CA ALA A 130 0.27 -20.97 2.94
C ALA A 130 0.11 -20.19 4.26
N THR A 131 -0.96 -19.40 4.37
CA THR A 131 -1.14 -18.41 5.44
C THR A 131 -2.18 -18.79 6.50
N SER A 132 -2.87 -19.94 6.37
CA SER A 132 -3.88 -20.34 7.36
C SER A 132 -3.30 -20.40 8.77
N THR A 133 -3.98 -19.73 9.69
CA THR A 133 -3.56 -19.61 11.08
C THR A 133 -3.53 -20.96 11.78
N GLU A 134 -4.53 -21.80 11.51
CA GLU A 134 -4.62 -23.13 12.12
C GLU A 134 -3.49 -24.03 11.64
N PHE A 135 -3.18 -24.01 10.34
CA PHE A 135 -2.05 -24.74 9.78
C PHE A 135 -0.73 -24.29 10.44
N GLN A 136 -0.41 -23.00 10.39
CA GLN A 136 0.86 -22.50 10.93
C GLN A 136 0.98 -22.76 12.43
N ARG A 137 -0.14 -22.70 13.18
CA ARG A 137 -0.17 -23.02 14.61
C ARG A 137 0.10 -24.50 14.89
N VAL A 138 -0.46 -25.42 14.10
CA VAL A 138 -0.33 -26.87 14.30
C VAL A 138 1.11 -27.32 14.08
N PHE A 139 1.78 -26.77 13.07
CA PHE A 139 3.16 -27.11 12.72
C PHE A 139 4.18 -26.11 13.27
N ALA A 140 3.78 -25.25 14.22
CA ALA A 140 4.67 -24.33 14.87
C ALA A 140 5.71 -25.11 15.71
N GLY A 141 6.99 -24.98 15.33
CA GLY A 141 8.11 -25.66 16.00
C GLY A 141 8.44 -27.04 15.43
N GLU A 142 7.86 -27.41 14.28
CA GLU A 142 8.31 -28.54 13.49
C GLU A 142 9.48 -28.10 12.61
N ASP A 143 10.68 -28.63 12.86
CA ASP A 143 11.96 -28.17 12.26
C ASP A 143 12.09 -28.42 10.74
N TYR A 144 11.02 -28.93 10.10
CA TYR A 144 10.95 -29.24 8.67
C TYR A 144 9.92 -28.39 7.91
N VAL A 145 9.16 -27.52 8.58
CA VAL A 145 8.14 -26.66 7.95
C VAL A 145 8.59 -25.19 8.00
N TRP A 146 8.73 -24.58 6.82
CA TRP A 146 9.27 -23.22 6.68
C TRP A 146 8.28 -22.31 5.98
N ASN A 147 7.62 -21.41 6.73
CA ASN A 147 6.63 -20.46 6.17
C ASN A 147 7.27 -19.14 5.75
N LEU A 148 7.12 -18.76 4.48
CA LEU A 148 7.65 -17.52 3.92
C LEU A 148 6.65 -16.34 3.94
N ALA A 149 5.52 -16.53 4.59
CA ALA A 149 4.52 -15.49 4.83
C ALA A 149 3.91 -15.64 6.23
N GLN A 150 3.56 -14.52 6.85
CA GLN A 150 2.83 -14.48 8.11
C GLN A 150 1.42 -15.02 7.95
N SER A 151 0.82 -15.45 9.07
CA SER A 151 -0.54 -15.96 9.06
C SER A 151 -1.59 -14.89 8.72
N ASP A 152 -2.77 -15.35 8.32
CA ASP A 152 -3.94 -14.53 8.03
C ASP A 152 -4.37 -13.63 9.22
N ILE A 153 -3.95 -13.93 10.46
CA ILE A 153 -4.11 -13.02 11.62
C ILE A 153 -3.56 -11.63 11.27
N THR A 154 -2.37 -11.60 10.68
CA THR A 154 -1.65 -10.36 10.35
C THR A 154 -2.37 -9.63 9.23
N GLN A 155 -2.82 -10.35 8.19
CA GLN A 155 -3.61 -9.76 7.12
C GLN A 155 -4.93 -9.18 7.64
N CYS A 156 -5.62 -9.88 8.55
CA CYS A 156 -6.85 -9.40 9.17
C CYS A 156 -6.60 -8.10 9.96
N GLU A 157 -5.51 -8.03 10.73
CA GLU A 157 -5.09 -6.81 11.44
C GLU A 157 -4.82 -5.65 10.48
N VAL A 158 -4.10 -5.90 9.38
CA VAL A 158 -3.81 -4.88 8.35
C VAL A 158 -5.10 -4.40 7.67
N MET A 159 -6.03 -5.31 7.35
CA MET A 159 -7.33 -4.96 6.77
C MET A 159 -8.20 -4.13 7.73
N LEU A 160 -8.22 -4.47 9.02
CA LEU A 160 -8.94 -3.70 10.03
C LEU A 160 -8.28 -2.34 10.29
N THR A 161 -6.95 -2.27 10.27
CA THR A 161 -6.21 -1.01 10.36
C THR A 161 -6.56 -0.09 9.19
N GLN A 162 -6.70 -0.64 7.98
CA GLN A 162 -7.20 0.13 6.83
C GLN A 162 -8.64 0.63 7.00
N ALA A 163 -9.48 -0.12 7.71
CA ALA A 163 -10.81 0.37 8.07
C ALA A 163 -10.75 1.60 8.98
N VAL A 164 -9.86 1.59 9.99
CA VAL A 164 -9.61 2.74 10.86
C VAL A 164 -9.10 3.95 10.06
N LEU A 165 -8.10 3.74 9.20
CA LEU A 165 -7.51 4.80 8.36
C LEU A 165 -8.52 5.38 7.33
N SER A 166 -9.52 4.58 6.96
CA SER A 166 -10.63 5.01 6.10
C SER A 166 -11.76 5.72 6.85
N GLU A 167 -11.56 6.03 8.14
CA GLU A 167 -12.55 6.63 9.05
C GLU A 167 -13.85 5.78 9.17
N CYS A 168 -13.79 4.49 8.81
CA CYS A 168 -14.90 3.57 9.03
C CYS A 168 -14.91 3.18 10.51
N ARG A 169 -16.03 3.43 11.19
CA ARG A 169 -16.23 3.06 12.60
C ARG A 169 -16.89 1.70 12.77
N GLU A 170 -17.41 1.15 11.68
CA GLU A 170 -18.20 -0.07 11.66
C GLU A 170 -17.65 -1.03 10.60
N VAL A 171 -17.45 -2.29 10.98
CA VAL A 171 -16.92 -3.35 10.12
C VAL A 171 -17.80 -4.59 10.13
N PHE A 172 -17.81 -5.31 9.01
CA PHE A 172 -18.51 -6.57 8.83
C PHE A 172 -17.60 -7.58 8.15
N LEU A 173 -17.62 -8.84 8.58
CA LEU A 173 -16.85 -9.91 7.95
C LEU A 173 -17.78 -10.81 7.11
N LEU A 174 -17.39 -11.08 5.88
CA LEU A 174 -17.94 -12.16 5.05
C LEU A 174 -16.81 -13.09 4.62
N THR A 175 -16.89 -14.37 4.96
CA THR A 175 -15.79 -15.31 4.73
C THR A 175 -16.29 -16.73 4.52
N SER A 176 -15.48 -17.58 3.89
CA SER A 176 -15.79 -19.00 3.66
C SER A 176 -15.84 -19.80 4.97
N ALA A 177 -16.68 -20.84 5.02
CA ALA A 177 -16.79 -21.76 6.16
C ALA A 177 -15.77 -22.92 6.06
N ASP A 178 -14.49 -22.59 5.92
CA ASP A 178 -13.36 -23.52 5.87
C ASP A 178 -12.16 -23.01 6.70
N ASP A 179 -11.05 -23.74 6.71
CA ASP A 179 -9.89 -23.42 7.55
C ASP A 179 -9.19 -22.10 7.17
N TYR A 180 -9.33 -21.66 5.91
CA TYR A 180 -8.88 -20.33 5.51
C TYR A 180 -9.77 -19.27 6.15
N GLY A 181 -11.08 -19.34 5.90
CA GLY A 181 -12.01 -18.35 6.43
C GLY A 181 -12.11 -18.33 7.95
N ARG A 182 -11.87 -19.47 8.61
CA ARG A 182 -11.75 -19.55 10.08
C ARG A 182 -10.64 -18.67 10.63
N SER A 183 -9.55 -18.51 9.89
CA SER A 183 -8.44 -17.64 10.30
C SER A 183 -8.89 -16.18 10.46
N PHE A 184 -9.93 -15.75 9.72
CA PHE A 184 -10.55 -14.45 9.88
C PHE A 184 -11.62 -14.47 10.98
N THR A 185 -12.52 -15.45 11.03
CA THR A 185 -13.63 -15.45 12.01
C THR A 185 -13.17 -15.52 13.46
N ASP A 186 -12.10 -16.24 13.75
CA ASP A 186 -11.58 -16.40 15.11
C ASP A 186 -10.94 -15.11 15.67
N TRP A 187 -10.42 -14.24 14.79
CA TRP A 187 -9.62 -13.07 15.18
C TRP A 187 -10.26 -11.73 14.89
N PHE A 188 -11.08 -11.63 13.83
CA PHE A 188 -11.65 -10.39 13.33
C PHE A 188 -12.36 -9.57 14.42
N ALA A 189 -13.26 -10.20 15.18
CA ALA A 189 -14.03 -9.46 16.17
C ALA A 189 -13.15 -8.96 17.34
N TYR A 190 -12.16 -9.76 17.74
CA TYR A 190 -11.22 -9.37 18.78
C TYR A 190 -10.35 -8.20 18.33
N GLN A 191 -9.69 -8.33 17.18
CA GLN A 191 -8.84 -7.29 16.61
C GLN A 191 -9.61 -6.00 16.29
N ALA A 192 -10.84 -6.11 15.77
CA ALA A 192 -11.68 -4.96 15.48
C ALA A 192 -11.98 -4.15 16.76
N VAL A 193 -12.31 -4.83 17.86
CA VAL A 193 -12.59 -4.16 19.14
C VAL A 193 -11.34 -3.50 19.73
N GLU A 194 -10.17 -4.17 19.66
CA GLU A 194 -8.90 -3.58 20.11
C GLU A 194 -8.53 -2.33 19.31
N LEU A 195 -8.87 -2.29 18.02
CA LEU A 195 -8.69 -1.13 17.14
C LEU A 195 -9.78 -0.06 17.27
N GLY A 196 -10.74 -0.22 18.18
CA GLY A 196 -11.81 0.75 18.42
C GLY A 196 -12.95 0.73 17.39
N LEU A 197 -13.06 -0.33 16.60
CA LEU A 197 -14.12 -0.53 15.61
C LEU A 197 -15.34 -1.25 16.19
N SER A 198 -16.52 -0.96 15.67
CA SER A 198 -17.77 -1.66 15.99
C SER A 198 -18.03 -2.79 14.99
N VAL A 199 -18.26 -4.01 15.47
CA VAL A 199 -18.58 -5.17 14.63
C VAL A 199 -20.09 -5.20 14.33
N LYS A 200 -20.48 -4.98 13.08
CA LYS A 200 -21.88 -5.08 12.62
C LYS A 200 -22.36 -6.51 12.48
N GLY A 201 -21.46 -7.41 12.14
CA GLY A 201 -21.77 -8.83 11.96
C GLY A 201 -20.63 -9.58 11.32
N MET A 202 -20.75 -10.90 11.36
CA MET A 202 -19.86 -11.84 10.70
C MET A 202 -20.75 -12.91 10.05
N VAL A 203 -20.47 -13.25 8.80
CA VAL A 203 -21.16 -14.32 8.08
C VAL A 203 -20.14 -15.27 7.49
N GLU A 204 -20.29 -16.53 7.86
CA GLU A 204 -19.61 -17.65 7.22
C GLU A 204 -20.54 -18.27 6.18
N TYR A 205 -20.02 -18.57 4.99
CA TYR A 205 -20.77 -19.23 3.94
C TYR A 205 -20.10 -20.56 3.54
N ALA A 206 -20.88 -21.62 3.44
CA ALA A 206 -20.42 -22.95 3.05
C ALA A 206 -20.71 -23.28 1.57
N SER A 207 -21.50 -22.43 0.89
CA SER A 207 -21.86 -22.63 -0.51
C SER A 207 -22.06 -21.32 -1.27
N GLU A 208 -22.00 -21.39 -2.60
CA GLU A 208 -22.27 -20.24 -3.47
C GLU A 208 -23.67 -19.65 -3.22
N THR A 209 -24.66 -20.49 -2.93
CA THR A 209 -26.03 -20.05 -2.60
C THR A 209 -26.05 -19.19 -1.34
N GLU A 210 -25.38 -19.66 -0.28
CA GLU A 210 -25.29 -18.93 0.99
C GLU A 210 -24.51 -17.63 0.83
N LEU A 211 -23.42 -17.64 0.05
CA LEU A 211 -22.67 -16.43 -0.31
C LEU A 211 -23.59 -15.40 -0.98
N ARG A 212 -24.32 -15.80 -2.02
CA ARG A 212 -25.25 -14.92 -2.73
C ARG A 212 -26.36 -14.41 -1.81
N GLU A 213 -26.90 -15.26 -0.93
CA GLU A 213 -27.89 -14.85 0.07
C GLU A 213 -27.33 -13.83 1.07
N ALA A 214 -26.07 -13.96 1.48
CA ALA A 214 -25.40 -12.98 2.33
C ALA A 214 -25.25 -11.63 1.60
N VAL A 215 -24.79 -11.65 0.34
CA VAL A 215 -24.63 -10.44 -0.49
C VAL A 215 -25.95 -9.70 -0.65
N ARG A 216 -27.08 -10.40 -0.86
CA ARG A 216 -28.43 -9.81 -0.95
C ARG A 216 -28.88 -9.06 0.31
N GLN A 217 -28.32 -9.37 1.47
CA GLN A 217 -28.69 -8.77 2.76
C GLN A 217 -27.82 -7.57 3.13
N MET A 218 -26.71 -7.33 2.42
CA MET A 218 -25.78 -6.24 2.69
C MET A 218 -26.26 -4.83 2.32
N PRO A 219 -27.14 -4.62 1.32
CA PRO A 219 -27.67 -3.29 1.03
C PRO A 219 -28.45 -2.73 2.22
N GLY A 220 -28.05 -1.57 2.79
CA GLY A 220 -28.72 -1.08 4.00
C GLY A 220 -28.25 0.26 4.57
N MET A 221 -29.22 1.19 4.60
CA MET A 221 -29.29 2.54 5.22
C MET A 221 -28.44 3.69 4.62
N PRO A 222 -29.12 4.72 4.07
CA PRO A 222 -28.53 6.02 3.76
C PRO A 222 -27.77 6.61 4.95
N GLY A 223 -26.48 6.88 4.76
CA GLY A 223 -25.66 7.62 5.72
C GLY A 223 -24.87 6.79 6.74
N SER A 224 -24.76 5.46 6.56
CA SER A 224 -23.82 4.63 7.33
C SER A 224 -22.64 4.20 6.47
N SER A 225 -21.44 4.75 6.71
CA SER A 225 -20.19 4.34 6.09
C SER A 225 -19.56 3.21 6.93
N TRP A 226 -19.85 1.97 6.56
CA TRP A 226 -19.27 0.77 7.16
C TRP A 226 -18.53 -0.05 6.11
N MET A 227 -17.54 -0.81 6.55
CA MET A 227 -16.65 -1.58 5.68
C MET A 227 -16.96 -3.07 5.76
N LEU A 228 -17.03 -3.70 4.59
CA LEU A 228 -17.09 -5.14 4.42
C LEU A 228 -15.66 -5.67 4.20
N LEU A 229 -15.17 -6.50 5.12
CA LEU A 229 -14.02 -7.35 4.86
C LEU A 229 -14.53 -8.63 4.21
N PHE A 230 -14.09 -8.88 2.98
CA PHE A 230 -14.48 -10.07 2.20
C PHE A 230 -13.26 -10.98 2.02
N ALA A 231 -13.29 -12.15 2.66
CA ALA A 231 -12.20 -13.12 2.65
C ALA A 231 -12.67 -14.48 2.07
N PRO A 232 -12.76 -14.62 0.73
CA PRO A 232 -13.08 -15.90 0.12
C PRO A 232 -11.88 -16.84 0.12
N SER A 233 -12.10 -18.16 0.18
CA SER A 233 -11.03 -19.16 0.06
C SER A 233 -10.71 -19.61 -1.37
N LYS A 234 -11.52 -19.18 -2.35
CA LYS A 234 -11.34 -19.51 -3.77
C LYS A 234 -11.81 -18.39 -4.69
N GLU A 235 -11.25 -18.30 -5.89
CA GLU A 235 -11.58 -17.26 -6.85
C GLU A 235 -13.04 -17.30 -7.34
N GLU A 236 -13.67 -18.48 -7.42
CA GLU A 236 -15.05 -18.61 -7.90
C GLU A 236 -16.04 -17.85 -7.02
N ASP A 237 -15.76 -17.72 -5.73
CA ASP A 237 -16.61 -16.98 -4.80
C ASP A 237 -16.59 -15.47 -5.10
N ALA A 238 -15.44 -14.92 -5.52
CA ALA A 238 -15.37 -13.52 -5.93
C ALA A 238 -16.22 -13.25 -7.20
N LEU A 239 -16.25 -14.21 -8.13
CA LEU A 239 -17.12 -14.13 -9.31
C LEU A 239 -18.61 -14.20 -8.93
N ALA A 240 -18.97 -15.11 -8.03
CA ALA A 240 -20.34 -15.24 -7.55
C ALA A 240 -20.82 -13.99 -6.79
N PHE A 241 -19.94 -13.43 -5.96
CA PHE A 241 -20.15 -12.15 -5.28
C PHE A 241 -20.40 -11.02 -6.29
N ASP A 242 -19.53 -10.86 -7.30
CA ASP A 242 -19.65 -9.81 -8.31
C ASP A 242 -20.92 -9.94 -9.13
N GLU A 243 -21.28 -11.16 -9.55
CA GLU A 243 -22.51 -11.41 -10.30
C GLU A 243 -23.75 -11.07 -9.48
N GLU A 244 -23.77 -11.43 -8.20
CA GLU A 244 -24.91 -11.13 -7.33
C GLU A 244 -25.03 -9.63 -7.06
N TYR A 245 -23.90 -8.96 -6.82
CA TYR A 245 -23.85 -7.50 -6.72
C TYR A 245 -24.38 -6.83 -8.00
N GLY A 246 -24.02 -7.34 -9.18
CA GLY A 246 -24.53 -6.86 -10.47
C GLY A 246 -26.06 -6.95 -10.56
N LYS A 247 -26.65 -8.07 -10.13
CA LYS A 247 -28.13 -8.24 -10.09
C LYS A 247 -28.78 -7.20 -9.18
N LEU A 248 -28.20 -6.97 -7.99
CA LEU A 248 -28.71 -5.95 -7.07
C LEU A 248 -28.64 -4.53 -7.65
N LEU A 249 -27.59 -4.24 -8.43
CA LEU A 249 -27.40 -2.96 -9.10
C LEU A 249 -28.40 -2.76 -10.24
N GLU A 250 -28.72 -3.82 -11.00
CA GLU A 250 -29.78 -3.80 -12.02
C GLU A 250 -31.17 -3.57 -11.41
N GLU A 251 -31.42 -4.13 -10.23
CA GLU A 251 -32.67 -3.93 -9.49
C GLU A 251 -32.79 -2.53 -8.87
N ASN A 252 -31.65 -1.91 -8.51
CA ASN A 252 -31.61 -0.58 -7.91
C ASN A 252 -30.34 0.20 -8.33
N GLU A 253 -30.45 1.08 -9.32
CA GLU A 253 -29.32 1.91 -9.79
C GLU A 253 -28.74 2.85 -8.71
N ARG A 254 -29.48 3.09 -7.62
CA ARG A 254 -29.02 3.87 -6.46
C ARG A 254 -28.64 2.98 -5.27
N LEU A 255 -28.27 1.73 -5.55
CA LEU A 255 -27.80 0.78 -4.54
C LEU A 255 -26.68 1.40 -3.72
N GLN A 256 -26.88 1.47 -2.41
CA GLN A 256 -25.80 1.74 -1.47
C GLN A 256 -25.29 0.41 -0.94
N PHE A 257 -23.99 0.21 -1.11
CA PHE A 257 -23.29 -1.00 -0.70
C PHE A 257 -22.06 -0.60 0.12
N PRO A 258 -21.66 -1.37 1.14
CA PRO A 258 -20.45 -1.08 1.90
C PRO A 258 -19.20 -0.98 1.02
N VAL A 259 -18.25 -0.17 1.47
CA VAL A 259 -16.87 -0.24 0.96
C VAL A 259 -16.37 -1.67 1.21
N THR A 260 -15.79 -2.31 0.21
CA THR A 260 -15.43 -3.73 0.29
C THR A 260 -13.93 -3.87 0.12
N LEU A 261 -13.28 -4.37 1.17
CA LEU A 261 -11.85 -4.66 1.20
C LEU A 261 -11.67 -6.17 1.16
N CYS A 262 -10.99 -6.66 0.13
CA CYS A 262 -10.82 -8.08 -0.12
C CYS A 262 -9.52 -8.64 0.47
N SER A 263 -9.54 -9.91 0.85
CA SER A 263 -8.31 -10.66 1.12
C SER A 263 -7.54 -10.98 -0.18
N ASP A 264 -6.40 -11.62 -0.02
CA ASP A 264 -5.39 -11.90 -1.05
C ASP A 264 -5.86 -12.87 -2.13
N VAL A 265 -6.84 -13.72 -1.82
CA VAL A 265 -7.46 -14.64 -2.80
C VAL A 265 -8.11 -13.88 -3.95
N VAL A 266 -8.62 -12.69 -3.70
CA VAL A 266 -9.22 -11.84 -4.76
C VAL A 266 -8.14 -11.17 -5.62
N ASN A 267 -6.87 -11.12 -5.16
CA ASN A 267 -5.73 -10.67 -5.97
C ASN A 267 -5.23 -11.79 -6.89
N SER A 268 -6.09 -12.20 -7.83
CA SER A 268 -5.79 -13.31 -8.73
C SER A 268 -5.82 -12.87 -10.20
N PRO A 269 -4.80 -13.20 -11.02
CA PRO A 269 -4.84 -13.03 -12.46
C PRO A 269 -6.05 -13.72 -13.11
N LEU A 270 -6.60 -14.76 -12.50
CA LEU A 270 -7.79 -15.46 -12.99
C LEU A 270 -9.06 -14.62 -12.88
N LEU A 271 -9.08 -13.60 -12.02
CA LEU A 271 -10.19 -12.67 -11.82
C LEU A 271 -10.04 -11.38 -12.64
N ALA A 272 -8.82 -11.10 -13.14
CA ALA A 272 -8.52 -9.94 -13.96
C ALA A 272 -9.45 -9.87 -15.18
N GLY A 273 -10.21 -8.77 -15.30
CA GLY A 273 -11.15 -8.54 -16.39
C GLY A 273 -12.46 -9.34 -16.31
N LYS A 274 -12.64 -10.18 -15.28
CA LYS A 274 -13.88 -10.95 -15.06
C LYS A 274 -14.81 -10.32 -14.03
N LEU A 275 -14.26 -9.63 -13.03
CA LEU A 275 -15.01 -8.81 -12.09
C LEU A 275 -15.39 -7.49 -12.77
N LYS A 276 -16.69 -7.25 -12.98
CA LYS A 276 -17.20 -6.19 -13.88
C LYS A 276 -18.20 -5.25 -13.25
N ASN A 277 -18.87 -5.67 -12.18
CA ASN A 277 -20.00 -4.91 -11.67
C ASN A 277 -19.57 -3.81 -10.69
N ARG A 278 -18.33 -3.84 -10.19
CA ARG A 278 -17.75 -2.79 -9.35
C ARG A 278 -16.23 -2.75 -9.40
N MET A 279 -15.67 -1.69 -8.83
CA MET A 279 -14.25 -1.64 -8.45
C MET A 279 -14.05 -2.48 -7.17
N TYR A 280 -12.97 -3.24 -7.15
CA TYR A 280 -12.53 -4.00 -5.99
C TYR A 280 -11.21 -3.42 -5.48
N GLU A 281 -11.04 -3.45 -4.17
CA GLU A 281 -9.78 -3.16 -3.52
C GLU A 281 -9.52 -4.23 -2.46
N GLY A 282 -8.27 -4.44 -2.10
CA GLY A 282 -7.91 -5.47 -1.15
C GLY A 282 -6.46 -5.43 -0.73
N ILE A 283 -6.11 -6.37 0.15
CA ILE A 283 -4.78 -6.49 0.73
C ILE A 283 -4.22 -7.87 0.41
N ALA A 284 -3.04 -7.92 -0.18
CA ALA A 284 -2.35 -9.17 -0.52
C ALA A 284 -0.86 -9.14 -0.18
N PRO A 285 -0.27 -10.24 0.32
CA PRO A 285 1.18 -10.37 0.43
C PRO A 285 1.87 -10.06 -0.91
N CYS A 286 3.00 -9.36 -0.86
CA CYS A 286 3.69 -8.92 -2.07
C CYS A 286 5.22 -8.86 -1.85
N ALA A 287 5.95 -8.53 -2.91
CA ALA A 287 7.38 -8.25 -2.80
C ALA A 287 7.65 -6.97 -2.02
N ASN A 288 8.80 -6.90 -1.34
CA ASN A 288 9.22 -5.69 -0.66
C ASN A 288 9.50 -4.57 -1.68
N PRO A 289 8.86 -3.39 -1.56
CA PRO A 289 9.12 -2.23 -2.41
C PRO A 289 10.50 -1.59 -2.19
N THR A 290 11.43 -2.17 -1.45
CA THR A 290 12.87 -1.80 -1.50
C THR A 290 13.72 -2.69 -2.40
N SER A 291 13.29 -3.92 -2.72
CA SER A 291 14.12 -4.92 -3.41
C SER A 291 14.46 -4.58 -4.89
N GLY A 292 13.62 -3.83 -5.58
CA GLY A 292 13.58 -3.57 -7.02
C GLY A 292 12.71 -4.56 -7.81
N PHE A 293 12.15 -5.58 -7.13
CA PHE A 293 11.56 -6.74 -7.80
C PHE A 293 10.30 -6.41 -8.60
N VAL A 294 9.36 -5.63 -8.06
CA VAL A 294 8.11 -5.30 -8.76
C VAL A 294 8.39 -4.54 -10.06
N SER A 295 9.28 -3.55 -10.02
CA SER A 295 9.70 -2.79 -11.22
C SER A 295 10.36 -3.68 -12.27
N ALA A 296 11.26 -4.57 -11.84
CA ALA A 296 11.91 -5.52 -12.73
C ALA A 296 10.92 -6.52 -13.34
N TYR A 297 9.95 -6.97 -12.54
CA TYR A 297 8.91 -7.89 -12.95
C TYR A 297 8.02 -7.28 -14.04
N ARG A 298 7.51 -6.05 -13.83
CA ARG A 298 6.75 -5.29 -14.84
C ARG A 298 7.54 -5.10 -16.13
N THR A 299 8.83 -4.75 -16.01
CA THR A 299 9.70 -4.58 -17.18
C THR A 299 9.86 -5.87 -17.96
N ARG A 300 9.94 -7.02 -17.26
CA ARG A 300 10.17 -8.33 -17.86
C ARG A 300 8.91 -8.96 -18.45
N PHE A 301 7.77 -8.83 -17.77
CA PHE A 301 6.54 -9.55 -18.11
C PHE A 301 5.37 -8.66 -18.54
N GLY A 302 5.47 -7.34 -18.35
CA GLY A 302 4.43 -6.38 -18.74
C GLY A 302 3.22 -6.34 -17.81
N GLU A 303 3.30 -6.97 -16.64
CA GLU A 303 2.22 -7.06 -15.65
C GLU A 303 2.79 -6.99 -14.22
N GLU A 304 1.91 -6.86 -13.22
CA GLU A 304 2.29 -6.98 -11.80
C GLU A 304 2.59 -8.44 -11.43
N PRO A 305 3.47 -8.70 -10.46
CA PRO A 305 3.56 -10.02 -9.86
C PRO A 305 2.24 -10.37 -9.17
N GLY A 306 1.70 -11.56 -9.45
CA GLY A 306 0.51 -12.07 -8.79
C GLY A 306 0.83 -12.64 -7.40
N ASN A 307 -0.22 -12.82 -6.59
CA ASN A 307 -0.10 -13.38 -5.24
C ASN A 307 0.73 -14.68 -5.22
N GLY A 308 1.73 -14.74 -4.33
CA GLY A 308 2.65 -15.86 -4.15
C GLY A 308 3.87 -15.93 -5.09
N GLU A 309 3.96 -15.15 -6.18
CA GLU A 309 5.10 -15.25 -7.13
C GLU A 309 6.42 -14.78 -6.50
N ALA A 310 6.39 -13.71 -5.70
CA ALA A 310 7.56 -13.19 -5.02
C ALA A 310 8.09 -14.16 -3.95
N GLN A 311 7.19 -14.75 -3.16
CA GLN A 311 7.53 -15.75 -2.15
C GLN A 311 8.04 -17.05 -2.79
N LEU A 312 7.51 -17.43 -3.96
CA LEU A 312 8.02 -18.58 -4.70
C LEU A 312 9.44 -18.34 -5.20
N PHE A 313 9.75 -17.13 -5.66
CA PHE A 313 11.13 -16.75 -6.02
C PHE A 313 12.06 -16.92 -4.81
N ASP A 314 11.66 -16.39 -3.65
CA ASP A 314 12.44 -16.50 -2.42
C ASP A 314 12.60 -17.93 -1.93
N ALA A 315 11.60 -18.80 -2.11
CA ALA A 315 11.71 -20.22 -1.78
C ALA A 315 12.88 -20.90 -2.53
N PHE A 316 13.05 -20.60 -3.82
CA PHE A 316 14.17 -21.14 -4.60
C PHE A 316 15.51 -20.57 -4.15
N LEU A 317 15.58 -19.27 -3.85
CA LEU A 317 16.80 -18.64 -3.35
C LEU A 317 17.19 -19.24 -1.98
N LEU A 318 16.24 -19.40 -1.07
CA LEU A 318 16.47 -19.96 0.26
C LEU A 318 17.06 -21.37 0.16
N VAL A 319 16.45 -22.24 -0.65
CA VAL A 319 16.95 -23.61 -0.87
C VAL A 319 18.36 -23.58 -1.48
N ALA A 320 18.61 -22.75 -2.50
CA ALA A 320 19.92 -22.66 -3.14
C ALA A 320 21.02 -22.13 -2.21
N TYR A 321 20.71 -21.11 -1.41
CA TYR A 321 21.63 -20.56 -0.40
C TYR A 321 21.92 -21.57 0.69
N ALA A 322 20.90 -22.23 1.25
CA ALA A 322 21.07 -23.27 2.25
C ALA A 322 21.95 -24.42 1.73
N LEU A 323 21.71 -24.91 0.50
CA LEU A 323 22.56 -25.94 -0.13
C LEU A 323 24.01 -25.52 -0.38
N SER A 324 24.32 -24.22 -0.30
CA SER A 324 25.67 -23.69 -0.46
C SER A 324 26.46 -23.61 0.84
N ILE A 325 25.81 -23.80 1.99
CA ILE A 325 26.45 -23.78 3.31
C ILE A 325 27.21 -25.11 3.52
N PRO A 326 28.52 -25.08 3.79
CA PRO A 326 29.28 -26.29 4.09
C PRO A 326 28.90 -26.87 5.46
N ASP A 327 29.12 -28.18 5.63
CA ASP A 327 29.04 -28.88 6.92
C ASP A 327 27.67 -28.79 7.63
N ALA A 328 26.58 -28.65 6.86
CA ALA A 328 25.22 -28.83 7.38
C ALA A 328 24.84 -30.32 7.46
N GLU A 329 24.08 -30.71 8.49
CA GLU A 329 23.65 -32.10 8.71
C GLU A 329 22.50 -32.52 7.76
N GLY A 330 21.83 -31.53 7.15
CA GLY A 330 20.76 -31.68 6.18
C GLY A 330 20.25 -30.31 5.73
N LEU A 331 19.27 -30.27 4.83
CA LEU A 331 18.76 -29.00 4.33
C LEU A 331 18.00 -28.19 5.40
N ASN A 332 17.29 -28.82 6.35
CA ASN A 332 16.64 -28.08 7.44
C ASN A 332 17.68 -27.36 8.33
N ASP A 333 18.75 -28.04 8.74
CA ASP A 333 19.86 -27.42 9.49
C ASP A 333 20.55 -26.31 8.67
N ALA A 334 20.69 -26.50 7.36
CA ALA A 334 21.23 -25.47 6.49
C ALA A 334 20.30 -24.24 6.37
N ILE A 335 18.99 -24.44 6.26
CA ILE A 335 18.00 -23.34 6.24
C ILE A 335 18.05 -22.60 7.57
N LEU A 336 18.05 -23.31 8.70
CA LEU A 336 18.17 -22.70 10.03
C LEU A 336 19.41 -21.80 10.12
N LYS A 337 20.59 -22.33 9.73
CA LYS A 337 21.84 -21.56 9.70
C LYS A 337 21.77 -20.35 8.77
N ALA A 338 21.08 -20.46 7.63
CA ALA A 338 20.92 -19.38 6.68
C ALA A 338 20.05 -18.24 7.25
N VAL A 339 18.92 -18.57 7.90
CA VAL A 339 17.97 -17.58 8.43
C VAL A 339 18.38 -17.01 9.79
N ASP A 340 19.25 -17.70 10.53
CA ASP A 340 19.89 -17.21 11.77
C ASP A 340 21.20 -16.43 11.52
N GLY A 341 21.67 -16.40 10.28
CA GLY A 341 22.85 -15.63 9.89
C GLY A 341 22.68 -14.15 10.19
N ARG A 342 23.67 -13.52 10.81
CA ARG A 342 23.65 -12.08 11.16
C ARG A 342 24.94 -11.36 10.78
N ASP A 343 25.81 -11.98 9.97
CA ASP A 343 26.96 -11.29 9.40
C ASP A 343 26.46 -10.17 8.49
N SER A 344 27.21 -9.06 8.40
CA SER A 344 26.77 -7.89 7.63
C SER A 344 26.43 -8.25 6.19
N TRP A 345 25.22 -7.91 5.78
CA TRP A 345 24.71 -8.15 4.44
C TRP A 345 24.45 -6.83 3.73
N ASN A 346 25.08 -6.65 2.57
CA ASN A 346 24.93 -5.47 1.71
C ASN A 346 24.61 -5.89 0.26
N SER A 347 23.99 -7.05 0.09
CA SER A 347 23.70 -7.65 -1.22
C SER A 347 22.24 -7.46 -1.61
N SER A 348 21.84 -8.00 -2.77
CA SER A 348 20.47 -7.99 -3.28
C SER A 348 20.14 -9.32 -3.97
N TRP A 349 18.94 -9.42 -4.55
CA TRP A 349 18.50 -10.56 -5.36
C TRP A 349 19.02 -10.52 -6.81
N LEU A 350 19.80 -9.50 -7.18
CA LEU A 350 20.42 -9.42 -8.51
C LEU A 350 21.61 -10.37 -8.61
N PRO A 351 21.83 -11.02 -9.78
CA PRO A 351 22.86 -12.07 -9.90
C PRO A 351 24.27 -11.67 -9.47
N ALA A 352 24.65 -10.39 -9.65
CA ALA A 352 25.96 -9.89 -9.24
C ALA A 352 26.11 -9.88 -7.71
N ASP A 353 25.09 -9.44 -6.98
CA ASP A 353 25.15 -9.37 -5.52
C ASP A 353 24.90 -10.76 -4.89
N MET A 354 24.08 -11.59 -5.55
CA MET A 354 23.92 -13.00 -5.19
C MET A 354 25.26 -13.76 -5.27
N HIS A 355 26.16 -13.39 -6.20
CA HIS A 355 27.49 -14.02 -6.31
C HIS A 355 28.28 -13.89 -5.00
N ASP A 356 28.28 -12.70 -4.41
CA ASP A 356 28.96 -12.42 -3.14
C ASP A 356 28.33 -13.21 -2.00
N THR A 357 27.01 -13.34 -1.99
CA THR A 357 26.27 -14.16 -1.02
C THR A 357 26.65 -15.64 -1.13
N PHE A 358 26.63 -16.23 -2.34
CA PHE A 358 27.06 -17.61 -2.56
C PHE A 358 28.53 -17.82 -2.15
N ALA A 359 29.41 -16.88 -2.48
CA ALA A 359 30.82 -16.96 -2.11
C ALA A 359 31.01 -16.93 -0.58
N ALA A 360 30.28 -16.07 0.12
CA ALA A 360 30.31 -15.96 1.58
C ALA A 360 29.82 -17.25 2.25
N LEU A 361 28.67 -17.77 1.82
CA LEU A 361 28.09 -19.02 2.34
C LEU A 361 29.03 -20.21 2.13
N GLN A 362 29.61 -20.35 0.92
CA GLN A 362 30.58 -21.42 0.62
C GLN A 362 31.87 -21.31 1.45
N ALA A 363 32.23 -20.11 1.90
CA ALA A 363 33.37 -19.86 2.78
C ALA A 363 33.03 -20.09 4.27
N GLY A 364 31.78 -20.42 4.60
CA GLY A 364 31.29 -20.64 5.96
C GLY A 364 30.82 -19.37 6.69
N GLY A 365 30.68 -18.25 5.99
CA GLY A 365 30.02 -17.05 6.53
C GLY A 365 28.50 -17.23 6.55
N LEU A 366 27.82 -16.56 7.48
CA LEU A 366 26.37 -16.62 7.67
C LEU A 366 25.80 -15.20 7.64
N PRO A 367 25.65 -14.61 6.43
CA PRO A 367 25.10 -13.26 6.27
C PRO A 367 23.64 -13.16 6.70
N ASP A 368 23.23 -11.94 7.05
CA ASP A 368 21.85 -11.54 7.33
C ASP A 368 21.02 -11.48 6.03
N LEU A 369 20.54 -12.64 5.58
CA LEU A 369 19.93 -12.80 4.25
C LEU A 369 18.56 -12.13 4.15
N ALA A 370 18.33 -11.44 3.03
CA ALA A 370 17.00 -11.00 2.62
C ALA A 370 16.71 -11.41 1.16
N GLY A 371 15.44 -11.65 0.89
CA GLY A 371 14.92 -11.98 -0.44
C GLY A 371 14.21 -10.81 -1.11
N VAL A 372 13.42 -11.11 -2.14
CA VAL A 372 12.58 -10.13 -2.82
C VAL A 372 11.37 -9.71 -1.98
N THR A 373 10.92 -10.56 -1.05
CA THR A 373 9.80 -10.28 -0.12
C THR A 373 10.24 -9.52 1.12
N GLY A 374 11.55 -9.37 1.34
CA GLY A 374 12.13 -8.61 2.44
C GLY A 374 13.06 -9.45 3.30
N ASP A 375 13.23 -9.00 4.53
CA ASP A 375 14.08 -9.64 5.53
C ASP A 375 13.54 -11.04 5.90
N TRP A 376 14.41 -12.03 5.90
CA TRP A 376 14.09 -13.40 6.31
C TRP A 376 14.39 -13.62 7.80
N THR A 377 13.96 -12.69 8.65
CA THR A 377 13.96 -12.91 10.10
C THR A 377 12.80 -13.83 10.47
N PHE A 378 13.11 -15.05 10.90
CA PHE A 378 12.14 -16.01 11.41
C PHE A 378 11.88 -15.83 12.91
N ASP A 379 10.75 -16.36 13.38
CA ASP A 379 10.42 -16.33 14.80
C ASP A 379 11.49 -17.08 15.63
N GLY A 380 12.14 -16.40 16.57
CA GLY A 380 13.27 -16.99 17.30
C GLY A 380 12.87 -18.08 18.32
N ARG A 381 11.58 -18.40 18.46
CA ARG A 381 11.09 -19.44 19.38
C ARG A 381 11.01 -20.78 18.68
N ASN A 382 10.41 -20.80 17.51
CA ASN A 382 10.01 -22.00 16.78
C ASN A 382 10.59 -22.05 15.35
N HIS A 383 11.17 -20.95 14.83
CA HIS A 383 11.68 -20.79 13.46
C HIS A 383 10.69 -21.26 12.38
N SER A 384 9.40 -21.14 12.67
CA SER A 384 8.31 -21.71 11.89
C SER A 384 7.87 -20.80 10.75
N GLY A 385 8.05 -19.49 10.91
CA GLY A 385 7.72 -18.53 9.87
C GLY A 385 8.42 -17.18 10.04
N VAL A 386 8.42 -16.41 8.96
CA VAL A 386 8.93 -15.02 8.93
C VAL A 386 8.13 -14.11 9.87
N LEU A 387 8.82 -13.16 10.52
CA LEU A 387 8.21 -12.17 11.41
C LEU A 387 7.58 -10.99 10.68
N ASN A 388 7.89 -10.80 9.40
CA ASN A 388 7.40 -9.68 8.62
C ASN A 388 6.96 -10.15 7.23
N THR A 389 5.76 -9.74 6.84
CA THR A 389 5.24 -9.86 5.48
C THR A 389 4.87 -8.48 4.99
N ILE A 390 5.39 -8.12 3.82
CA ILE A 390 4.97 -6.90 3.15
C ILE A 390 3.67 -7.18 2.41
N TYR A 391 2.67 -6.34 2.64
CA TYR A 391 1.38 -6.40 1.96
C TYR A 391 1.24 -5.23 0.99
N SER A 392 0.65 -5.48 -0.17
CA SER A 392 0.17 -4.44 -1.08
C SER A 392 -1.31 -4.18 -0.79
N HIS A 393 -1.68 -2.91 -0.67
CA HIS A 393 -3.07 -2.50 -0.87
C HIS A 393 -3.24 -2.26 -2.37
N TRP A 394 -4.10 -3.04 -3.00
CA TRP A 394 -4.34 -3.00 -4.43
C TRP A 394 -5.76 -2.58 -4.75
N ILE A 395 -5.92 -1.98 -5.93
CA ILE A 395 -7.22 -1.73 -6.57
C ILE A 395 -7.26 -2.50 -7.89
N LEU A 396 -8.36 -3.19 -8.16
CA LEU A 396 -8.69 -3.78 -9.45
C LEU A 396 -9.56 -2.81 -10.24
N ARG A 397 -9.01 -2.23 -11.32
CA ARG A 397 -9.73 -1.33 -12.22
C ARG A 397 -9.47 -1.70 -13.67
N ASN A 398 -10.53 -1.75 -14.48
CA ASN A 398 -10.45 -2.10 -15.91
C ASN A 398 -9.70 -3.42 -16.18
N GLY A 399 -9.83 -4.39 -15.26
CA GLY A 399 -9.15 -5.69 -15.34
C GLY A 399 -7.66 -5.66 -15.04
N THR A 400 -7.12 -4.57 -14.51
CA THR A 400 -5.72 -4.46 -14.09
C THR A 400 -5.66 -4.23 -12.58
N TYR A 401 -4.81 -4.98 -11.88
CA TYR A 401 -4.48 -4.72 -10.48
C TYR A 401 -3.43 -3.61 -10.41
N THR A 402 -3.62 -2.68 -9.49
CA THR A 402 -2.67 -1.59 -9.25
C THR A 402 -2.46 -1.47 -7.76
N THR A 403 -1.20 -1.59 -7.32
CA THR A 403 -0.83 -1.35 -5.92
C THR A 403 -0.80 0.15 -5.66
N ILE A 404 -1.53 0.61 -4.64
CA ILE A 404 -1.62 2.03 -4.27
C ILE A 404 -0.78 2.35 -3.02
N GLU A 405 -0.53 1.37 -2.17
CA GLU A 405 0.38 1.50 -1.02
C GLU A 405 0.93 0.13 -0.60
N TYR A 406 2.00 0.15 0.19
CA TYR A 406 2.61 -1.03 0.79
C TYR A 406 2.51 -0.92 2.32
N LEU A 407 2.18 -2.03 2.98
CA LEU A 407 1.84 -2.12 4.40
C LEU A 407 2.70 -3.20 5.06
N SER A 408 3.06 -3.01 6.33
CA SER A 408 3.79 -4.00 7.14
C SER A 408 3.50 -3.76 8.62
N THR A 409 3.70 -4.80 9.45
CA THR A 409 3.34 -4.82 10.87
C THR A 409 4.55 -4.79 11.81
N ASP A 410 5.75 -4.46 11.33
CA ASP A 410 7.01 -4.57 12.09
C ASP A 410 7.22 -3.54 13.22
N GLY A 411 6.16 -2.85 13.66
CA GLY A 411 6.18 -1.95 14.82
C GLY A 411 7.06 -0.70 14.66
N GLY A 412 7.78 -0.57 13.54
CA GLY A 412 8.37 0.67 13.10
C GLY A 412 7.24 1.60 12.66
N SER A 413 7.14 2.78 13.26
CA SER A 413 6.14 3.81 12.90
C SER A 413 6.33 4.39 11.48
N ARG A 414 6.97 3.64 10.57
CA ARG A 414 7.24 3.95 9.18
C ARG A 414 7.40 2.66 8.37
N THR A 415 6.32 2.20 7.75
CA THR A 415 6.41 1.29 6.61
C THR A 415 5.82 1.96 5.38
N THR A 416 6.37 3.11 5.01
CA THR A 416 6.39 3.60 3.63
C THR A 416 7.84 3.51 3.19
N SER A 417 8.23 2.39 2.57
CA SER A 417 9.47 2.39 1.80
C SER A 417 9.27 3.28 0.58
N THR A 418 9.90 4.44 0.66
CA THR A 418 9.83 5.57 -0.25
C THR A 418 10.70 5.40 -1.50
N LEU A 419 11.18 4.19 -1.83
CA LEU A 419 12.14 3.98 -2.94
C LEU A 419 11.64 3.16 -4.14
N GLN A 420 10.74 2.16 -4.05
CA GLN A 420 9.94 1.70 -5.23
C GLN A 420 8.53 2.29 -5.28
N ALA A 421 7.99 2.75 -4.15
CA ALA A 421 6.92 3.75 -4.20
C ALA A 421 7.37 4.98 -5.01
N TRP A 422 8.68 5.25 -5.05
CA TRP A 422 9.31 6.28 -5.88
C TRP A 422 9.18 6.00 -7.38
N ASP A 423 9.49 4.80 -7.85
CA ASP A 423 9.40 4.46 -9.27
C ASP A 423 7.94 4.33 -9.73
N ALA A 424 7.03 3.88 -8.86
CA ALA A 424 5.60 3.82 -9.16
C ALA A 424 4.87 5.18 -9.01
N GLN A 425 5.25 6.04 -8.06
CA GLN A 425 4.71 7.41 -7.92
C GLN A 425 5.19 8.35 -9.03
N THR A 426 6.33 8.07 -9.67
CA THR A 426 6.85 8.92 -10.76
C THR A 426 5.91 8.93 -11.98
N ASP A 427 5.07 7.89 -12.14
CA ASP A 427 3.99 7.86 -13.14
C ASP A 427 2.71 8.63 -12.73
N TYR A 428 2.56 8.97 -11.44
CA TYR A 428 1.41 9.72 -10.90
C TYR A 428 1.73 11.19 -10.57
N PHE A 429 3.01 11.57 -10.50
CA PHE A 429 3.38 12.98 -10.38
C PHE A 429 3.12 13.71 -11.69
N GLN A 430 2.47 14.86 -11.57
CA GLN A 430 2.31 15.77 -12.69
C GLN A 430 3.69 16.25 -13.14
N GLN A 431 4.01 15.98 -14.40
CA GLN A 431 5.19 16.53 -15.03
C GLN A 431 4.88 17.93 -15.55
N PHE A 432 5.81 18.85 -15.32
CA PHE A 432 5.73 20.22 -15.82
C PHE A 432 6.88 20.49 -16.79
N GLU A 433 6.64 21.32 -17.80
CA GLU A 433 7.70 21.67 -18.75
C GLU A 433 8.72 22.61 -18.12
N GLN A 434 9.92 22.10 -17.80
CA GLN A 434 10.99 22.90 -17.19
C GLN A 434 11.39 24.13 -18.02
N ASN A 435 11.33 24.01 -19.34
CA ASN A 435 11.72 25.05 -20.28
C ASN A 435 10.56 25.95 -20.74
N ALA A 436 9.38 25.85 -20.12
CA ALA A 436 8.25 26.72 -20.43
C ALA A 436 8.64 28.20 -20.29
N GLU A 437 8.17 29.02 -21.23
CA GLU A 437 8.31 30.48 -21.11
C GLU A 437 7.56 30.97 -19.87
N ASP A 438 8.18 31.89 -19.14
CA ASP A 438 7.58 32.43 -17.93
C ASP A 438 6.71 33.64 -18.27
N ILE A 439 5.58 33.78 -17.57
CA ILE A 439 4.68 34.92 -17.77
C ILE A 439 5.31 36.14 -17.11
N ARG A 440 5.47 37.22 -17.87
CA ARG A 440 5.97 38.49 -17.33
C ARG A 440 4.87 39.24 -16.61
N TYR A 441 4.88 39.14 -15.29
CA TYR A 441 4.05 39.96 -14.42
C TYR A 441 4.68 41.34 -14.17
N GLY A 442 3.85 42.30 -13.75
CA GLY A 442 4.31 43.61 -13.27
C GLY A 442 5.21 43.49 -12.02
N ALA A 443 5.70 44.64 -11.53
CA ALA A 443 6.42 44.67 -10.25
C ALA A 443 5.50 44.21 -9.11
N LEU A 444 6.04 43.44 -8.16
CA LEU A 444 5.33 43.05 -6.94
C LEU A 444 5.33 44.24 -5.98
N GLU A 445 4.15 44.69 -5.54
CA GLU A 445 3.99 45.81 -4.61
C GLU A 445 3.52 45.40 -3.21
N GLY A 446 2.92 44.21 -3.07
CA GLY A 446 2.40 43.72 -1.79
C GLY A 446 1.88 42.28 -1.86
N ASN A 447 1.62 41.72 -0.67
CA ASN A 447 1.13 40.36 -0.46
C ASN A 447 -0.08 40.40 0.48
N TRP A 448 -1.14 39.69 0.10
CA TRP A 448 -2.38 39.57 0.86
C TRP A 448 -2.79 38.10 1.01
N ALA A 449 -3.56 37.79 2.05
CA ALA A 449 -4.01 36.43 2.32
C ALA A 449 -5.49 36.37 2.70
N VAL A 450 -6.15 35.29 2.32
CA VAL A 450 -7.49 34.93 2.79
C VAL A 450 -7.47 33.47 3.24
N VAL A 451 -7.79 33.24 4.51
CA VAL A 451 -7.68 31.94 5.18
C VAL A 451 -9.06 31.53 5.68
N ILE A 452 -9.55 30.38 5.23
CA ILE A 452 -10.94 29.96 5.44
C ILE A 452 -10.98 28.54 5.99
N GLY A 453 -11.53 28.38 7.19
CA GLY A 453 -11.89 27.08 7.76
C GLY A 453 -13.40 26.88 7.72
N THR A 454 -13.89 25.93 6.92
CA THR A 454 -15.33 25.84 6.59
C THR A 454 -16.12 24.86 7.44
N SER A 455 -15.63 24.47 8.61
CA SER A 455 -16.35 23.63 9.57
C SER A 455 -16.65 24.36 10.87
N ASP A 456 -17.78 24.02 11.47
CA ASP A 456 -18.39 24.73 12.61
C ASP A 456 -18.68 23.81 13.81
N THR A 457 -18.18 22.57 13.80
CA THR A 457 -18.46 21.55 14.83
C THR A 457 -17.19 20.96 15.42
N TRP A 458 -17.25 20.58 16.71
CA TRP A 458 -16.13 19.96 17.44
C TRP A 458 -15.57 18.70 16.76
N ALA A 459 -16.44 17.83 16.24
CA ALA A 459 -16.01 16.61 15.55
C ALA A 459 -15.15 16.89 14.29
N ASN A 460 -15.23 18.12 13.76
CA ASN A 460 -14.49 18.58 12.59
C ASN A 460 -13.41 19.61 12.96
N TYR A 461 -12.91 19.51 14.19
CA TYR A 461 -11.87 20.35 14.79
C TYR A 461 -10.74 20.71 13.81
N ARG A 462 -10.16 19.71 13.15
CA ARG A 462 -8.99 19.88 12.26
C ARG A 462 -9.13 21.01 11.25
N HIS A 463 -10.31 21.26 10.68
CA HIS A 463 -10.43 22.25 9.59
C HIS A 463 -10.24 23.69 10.08
N GLN A 464 -10.73 24.02 11.29
CA GLN A 464 -10.46 25.33 11.88
C GLN A 464 -9.04 25.39 12.47
N ALA A 465 -8.54 24.28 13.05
CA ALA A 465 -7.17 24.20 13.53
C ALA A 465 -6.13 24.39 12.42
N ASP A 466 -6.37 23.81 11.24
CA ASP A 466 -5.56 23.95 10.04
C ASP A 466 -5.60 25.37 9.47
N ALA A 467 -6.77 26.02 9.46
CA ALA A 467 -6.90 27.44 9.10
C ALA A 467 -6.10 28.33 10.06
N LEU A 468 -6.19 28.07 11.37
CA LEU A 468 -5.39 28.78 12.38
C LEU A 468 -3.89 28.53 12.19
N ALA A 469 -3.48 27.31 11.87
CA ALA A 469 -2.08 26.97 11.62
C ALA A 469 -1.54 27.71 10.39
N MET A 470 -2.33 27.79 9.30
CA MET A 470 -1.99 28.59 8.13
C MET A 470 -1.87 30.09 8.45
N TYR A 471 -2.78 30.62 9.28
CA TYR A 471 -2.68 32.00 9.77
C TYR A 471 -1.36 32.22 10.52
N GLN A 472 -0.98 31.32 11.43
CA GLN A 472 0.29 31.41 12.15
C GLN A 472 1.49 31.31 11.22
N LEU A 473 1.45 30.46 10.18
CA LEU A 473 2.49 30.39 9.15
C LEU A 473 2.67 31.75 8.48
N LEU A 474 1.59 32.38 8.02
CA LEU A 474 1.65 33.68 7.35
C LEU A 474 2.24 34.75 8.27
N LYS A 475 1.83 34.79 9.55
CA LYS A 475 2.37 35.71 10.56
C LYS A 475 3.88 35.52 10.77
N ARG A 476 4.36 34.27 10.82
CA ARG A 476 5.79 33.97 10.92
C ARG A 476 6.58 34.46 9.71
N HIS A 477 5.97 34.47 8.54
CA HIS A 477 6.54 34.95 7.28
C HIS A 477 6.10 36.37 6.91
N GLY A 478 6.01 37.24 7.91
CA GLY A 478 5.98 38.70 7.72
C GLY A 478 4.61 39.33 7.43
N TYR A 479 3.52 38.55 7.47
CA TYR A 479 2.18 39.14 7.44
C TYR A 479 1.81 39.77 8.78
N ASP A 480 1.14 40.91 8.72
CA ASP A 480 0.39 41.49 9.83
C ASP A 480 -1.11 41.15 9.68
N ASP A 481 -1.90 41.46 10.70
CA ASP A 481 -3.33 41.13 10.72
C ASP A 481 -4.11 41.87 9.64
N ASP A 482 -3.70 43.10 9.31
CA ASP A 482 -4.34 43.92 8.30
C ASP A 482 -4.17 43.34 6.87
N HIS A 483 -3.24 42.39 6.66
CA HIS A 483 -3.01 41.72 5.38
C HIS A 483 -3.55 40.27 5.32
N ILE A 484 -4.21 39.78 6.38
CA ILE A 484 -4.82 38.45 6.40
C ILE A 484 -6.30 38.60 6.73
N ILE A 485 -7.17 38.16 5.85
CA ILE A 485 -8.59 37.96 6.18
C ILE A 485 -8.78 36.54 6.69
N LEU A 486 -9.13 36.37 7.96
CA LEU A 486 -9.39 35.07 8.59
C LEU A 486 -10.90 34.82 8.80
N ILE A 487 -11.40 33.73 8.22
CA ILE A 487 -12.80 33.29 8.33
C ILE A 487 -12.84 31.88 8.92
N ILE A 488 -13.26 31.77 10.19
CA ILE A 488 -13.47 30.50 10.91
C ILE A 488 -14.67 30.66 11.84
N GLU A 489 -15.30 29.58 12.29
CA GLU A 489 -16.43 29.71 13.24
C GLU A 489 -15.97 30.23 14.62
N ASP A 490 -14.71 30.01 14.97
CA ASP A 490 -14.07 30.44 16.21
C ASP A 490 -14.76 29.89 17.46
N ASN A 491 -15.05 28.58 17.44
CA ASN A 491 -15.76 27.90 18.52
C ASN A 491 -14.96 26.75 19.16
N LEU A 492 -13.70 26.53 18.78
CA LEU A 492 -12.89 25.41 19.28
C LEU A 492 -12.20 25.67 20.63
N ALA A 493 -11.60 26.85 20.79
CA ALA A 493 -10.71 27.11 21.93
C ALA A 493 -11.40 26.97 23.29
N TYR A 494 -12.69 27.30 23.37
CA TYR A 494 -13.49 27.21 24.59
C TYR A 494 -14.71 26.28 24.44
N ASP A 495 -14.66 25.34 23.50
CA ASP A 495 -15.69 24.30 23.40
C ASP A 495 -15.72 23.46 24.70
N PRO A 496 -16.89 23.07 25.23
CA PRO A 496 -16.98 22.23 26.43
C PRO A 496 -16.26 20.87 26.33
N HIS A 497 -16.01 20.37 25.12
CA HIS A 497 -15.27 19.13 24.89
C HIS A 497 -13.74 19.34 24.83
N ASN A 498 -13.27 20.59 24.76
CA ASN A 498 -11.85 20.89 24.75
C ASN A 498 -11.25 20.70 26.15
N LEU A 499 -10.40 19.69 26.30
CA LEU A 499 -9.69 19.41 27.54
C LEU A 499 -8.69 20.51 27.94
N TYR A 500 -8.35 21.38 26.99
CA TYR A 500 -7.39 22.48 27.15
C TYR A 500 -8.05 23.84 26.80
N PRO A 501 -8.83 24.44 27.72
CA PRO A 501 -9.50 25.71 27.47
C PRO A 501 -8.53 26.82 27.04
N GLY A 502 -8.87 27.53 25.97
CA GLY A 502 -8.05 28.56 25.33
C GLY A 502 -6.96 28.02 24.40
N VAL A 503 -6.91 26.72 24.13
CA VAL A 503 -5.87 26.08 23.33
C VAL A 503 -6.45 25.38 22.11
N VAL A 504 -5.85 25.64 20.95
CA VAL A 504 -6.07 24.88 19.72
C VAL A 504 -4.71 24.36 19.23
N LYS A 505 -4.61 23.09 18.85
CA LYS A 505 -3.36 22.46 18.41
C LYS A 505 -3.57 21.67 17.13
N VAL A 506 -2.53 21.57 16.31
CA VAL A 506 -2.51 20.67 15.12
C VAL A 506 -1.71 19.38 15.37
N ARG A 507 -1.10 19.25 16.56
CA ARG A 507 -0.39 18.05 17.03
C ARG A 507 -0.54 17.91 18.55
N PRO A 508 -0.52 16.69 19.13
CA PRO A 508 -0.73 16.51 20.58
C PRO A 508 0.27 17.28 21.45
N ASP A 509 1.55 17.26 21.05
CA ASP A 509 2.68 17.96 21.66
C ASP A 509 2.99 19.33 21.02
N GLY A 510 2.12 19.79 20.12
CA GLY A 510 2.28 21.03 19.37
C GLY A 510 1.96 22.29 20.16
N GLU A 511 2.41 23.42 19.61
CA GLU A 511 2.10 24.75 20.13
C GLU A 511 0.62 25.10 19.98
N ASN A 512 0.18 26.08 20.77
CA ASN A 512 -1.16 26.64 20.64
C ASN A 512 -1.24 27.56 19.41
N VAL A 513 -1.95 27.12 18.36
CA VAL A 513 -2.17 27.92 17.14
C VAL A 513 -3.21 29.02 17.29
N TYR A 514 -3.89 29.08 18.45
CA TYR A 514 -4.87 30.10 18.80
C TYR A 514 -4.28 31.25 19.64
N GLN A 515 -3.02 31.64 19.36
CA GLN A 515 -2.34 32.73 20.05
C GLN A 515 -2.34 34.00 19.18
N ASN A 516 -2.79 35.12 19.73
CA ASN A 516 -2.82 36.44 19.06
C ASN A 516 -3.50 36.40 17.68
N VAL A 517 -4.65 35.73 17.60
CA VAL A 517 -5.41 35.56 16.36
C VAL A 517 -6.48 36.64 16.26
N GLN A 518 -6.56 37.30 15.10
CA GLN A 518 -7.66 38.17 14.70
C GLN A 518 -8.58 37.40 13.75
N VAL A 519 -9.78 37.05 14.21
CA VAL A 519 -10.84 36.47 13.37
C VAL A 519 -11.70 37.62 12.85
N ASP A 520 -11.69 37.87 11.54
CA ASP A 520 -12.42 38.99 10.94
C ASP A 520 -13.90 38.65 10.77
N TYR A 521 -14.20 37.39 10.40
CA TYR A 521 -15.56 36.93 10.24
C TYR A 521 -15.75 35.53 10.81
N LYS A 522 -16.87 35.35 11.51
CA LYS A 522 -17.36 34.01 11.80
C LYS A 522 -17.92 33.39 10.54
N LEU A 523 -17.60 32.12 10.31
CA LEU A 523 -18.09 31.38 9.15
C LEU A 523 -19.63 31.46 9.00
N SER A 524 -20.35 31.40 10.11
CA SER A 524 -21.82 31.51 10.16
C SER A 524 -22.38 32.92 9.87
N ASP A 525 -21.57 33.98 9.96
CA ASP A 525 -21.98 35.37 9.74
C ASP A 525 -21.85 35.83 8.28
N VAL A 526 -21.15 35.04 7.45
CA VAL A 526 -20.87 35.33 6.04
C VAL A 526 -21.30 34.18 5.13
N ASN A 527 -21.65 34.50 3.90
CA ASN A 527 -21.93 33.52 2.84
C ASN A 527 -20.98 33.72 1.64
N LEU A 528 -21.20 33.00 0.55
CA LEU A 528 -20.32 33.09 -0.61
C LEU A 528 -20.37 34.45 -1.34
N ASP A 529 -21.55 35.08 -1.42
CA ASP A 529 -21.68 36.42 -2.01
C ASP A 529 -20.91 37.44 -1.15
N ASP A 530 -20.93 37.25 0.17
CA ASP A 530 -20.17 38.08 1.12
C ASP A 530 -18.67 37.86 0.97
N LEU A 531 -18.23 36.61 0.82
CA LEU A 531 -16.84 36.28 0.53
C LEU A 531 -16.39 36.96 -0.77
N GLU A 532 -17.22 36.95 -1.81
CA GLU A 532 -16.92 37.66 -3.05
C GLU A 532 -16.78 39.18 -2.82
N GLN A 533 -17.67 39.80 -2.04
CA GLN A 533 -17.55 41.24 -1.71
C GLN A 533 -16.29 41.54 -0.90
N ILE A 534 -15.94 40.68 0.07
CA ILE A 534 -14.70 40.77 0.86
C ILE A 534 -13.48 40.70 -0.05
N MET A 535 -13.41 39.70 -0.93
CA MET A 535 -12.31 39.51 -1.87
C MET A 535 -12.20 40.66 -2.89
N LEU A 536 -13.33 41.27 -3.26
CA LEU A 536 -13.37 42.43 -4.15
C LEU A 536 -12.97 43.75 -3.47
N GLY A 537 -12.80 43.80 -2.15
CA GLY A 537 -12.51 45.03 -1.42
C GLY A 537 -13.71 45.96 -1.27
N ASN A 538 -14.94 45.42 -1.37
CA ASN A 538 -16.18 46.20 -1.31
C ASN A 538 -16.67 46.31 0.15
N ALA A 539 -16.00 47.15 0.93
CA ALA A 539 -16.34 47.36 2.33
C ALA A 539 -17.77 47.90 2.51
N THR A 540 -18.50 47.33 3.46
CA THR A 540 -19.83 47.80 3.89
C THR A 540 -19.89 47.90 5.41
N VAL A 541 -20.97 48.46 5.96
CA VAL A 541 -21.17 48.49 7.42
C VAL A 541 -21.19 47.07 8.03
N ARG A 542 -21.61 46.05 7.27
CA ARG A 542 -21.62 44.65 7.73
C ARG A 542 -20.31 43.92 7.44
N LEU A 543 -19.62 44.30 6.36
CA LEU A 543 -18.36 43.71 5.92
C LEU A 543 -17.26 44.79 5.95
N PRO A 544 -16.83 45.23 7.14
CA PRO A 544 -15.86 46.33 7.26
C PRO A 544 -14.45 45.91 6.82
N GLU A 545 -14.04 44.69 7.14
CA GLU A 545 -12.71 44.15 6.81
C GLU A 545 -12.74 43.49 5.42
N THR A 546 -11.97 44.00 4.47
CA THR A 546 -11.98 43.50 3.08
C THR A 546 -10.58 43.49 2.49
N LEU A 547 -10.40 42.75 1.40
CA LEU A 547 -9.12 42.65 0.71
C LEU A 547 -8.80 43.96 -0.02
N HIS A 548 -7.68 44.61 0.32
CA HIS A 548 -7.24 45.84 -0.35
C HIS A 548 -6.17 45.61 -1.43
N SER A 549 -6.09 44.39 -1.96
CA SER A 549 -5.16 44.03 -3.03
C SER A 549 -5.55 44.66 -4.38
N GLY A 550 -4.53 44.93 -5.19
CA GLY A 550 -4.63 45.45 -6.55
C GLY A 550 -3.82 44.65 -7.56
N ALA A 551 -3.68 45.22 -8.77
CA ALA A 551 -3.12 44.51 -9.93
C ALA A 551 -1.62 44.17 -9.81
N ASN A 552 -0.93 44.72 -8.81
CA ASN A 552 0.49 44.49 -8.53
C ASN A 552 0.71 43.64 -7.26
N ASP A 553 -0.35 43.18 -6.60
CA ASP A 553 -0.26 42.42 -5.36
C ASP A 553 -0.48 40.93 -5.58
N ASN A 554 0.27 40.09 -4.87
CA ASN A 554 0.00 38.65 -4.86
C ASN A 554 -1.02 38.31 -3.75
N VAL A 555 -1.90 37.34 -4.03
CA VAL A 555 -2.93 36.88 -3.08
C VAL A 555 -2.76 35.38 -2.85
N ILE A 556 -2.68 34.95 -1.58
CA ILE A 556 -2.78 33.53 -1.22
C ILE A 556 -4.17 33.26 -0.61
N VAL A 557 -4.84 32.23 -1.10
CA VAL A 557 -6.10 31.75 -0.54
C VAL A 557 -5.87 30.35 0.01
N PHE A 558 -6.17 30.15 1.29
CA PHE A 558 -6.17 28.84 1.91
C PHE A 558 -7.60 28.47 2.30
N TRP A 559 -8.04 27.30 1.83
CA TRP A 559 -9.38 26.79 2.10
C TRP A 559 -9.29 25.37 2.67
N CYS A 560 -9.80 25.17 3.88
CA CYS A 560 -9.81 23.86 4.53
C CYS A 560 -11.21 23.48 5.01
N GLY A 561 -11.64 22.26 4.69
CA GLY A 561 -12.97 21.78 5.08
C GLY A 561 -13.42 20.49 4.42
N HIS A 562 -14.69 20.15 4.63
CA HIS A 562 -15.32 19.03 3.95
C HIS A 562 -15.53 19.32 2.46
N GLY A 563 -15.42 18.28 1.65
CA GLY A 563 -15.73 18.33 0.24
C GLY A 563 -16.53 17.12 -0.22
N ASN A 564 -17.19 17.28 -1.36
CA ASN A 564 -17.89 16.25 -2.10
C ASN A 564 -17.66 16.53 -3.60
N ARG A 565 -18.08 15.62 -4.48
CA ARG A 565 -17.96 15.81 -5.93
C ARG A 565 -18.56 17.16 -6.35
N ASN A 566 -17.70 18.04 -6.86
CA ASN A 566 -18.02 19.40 -7.30
C ASN A 566 -18.68 20.30 -6.22
N SER A 567 -18.38 20.09 -4.94
CA SER A 567 -18.92 20.92 -3.86
C SER A 567 -18.02 20.95 -2.62
N LEU A 568 -17.80 22.15 -2.08
CA LEU A 568 -17.18 22.38 -0.78
C LEU A 568 -18.25 22.69 0.26
N ALA A 569 -18.07 22.21 1.49
CA ALA A 569 -18.92 22.61 2.60
C ALA A 569 -18.68 24.07 2.99
N TRP A 570 -19.74 24.74 3.42
CA TRP A 570 -19.73 26.05 4.08
C TRP A 570 -20.50 25.91 5.39
N GLY A 571 -19.79 25.52 6.45
CA GLY A 571 -20.37 25.08 7.71
C GLY A 571 -21.20 23.82 7.55
N SER A 572 -22.07 23.57 8.52
CA SER A 572 -22.93 22.39 8.55
C SER A 572 -23.95 22.34 7.39
N TYR A 573 -24.40 23.50 6.89
CA TYR A 573 -25.56 23.58 6.00
C TYR A 573 -25.29 24.16 4.61
N GLY A 574 -24.27 24.99 4.45
CA GLY A 574 -23.97 25.65 3.19
C GLY A 574 -23.10 24.79 2.28
N ARG A 575 -23.17 25.06 0.97
CA ARG A 575 -22.36 24.38 -0.05
C ARG A 575 -21.91 25.40 -1.10
N VAL A 576 -20.68 25.25 -1.57
CA VAL A 576 -20.05 26.09 -2.60
C VAL A 576 -19.61 25.19 -3.74
N SER A 577 -20.09 25.43 -4.96
CA SER A 577 -19.73 24.64 -6.14
C SER A 577 -18.48 25.16 -6.84
N GLY A 578 -17.82 24.31 -7.64
CA GLY A 578 -16.64 24.72 -8.42
C GLY A 578 -16.93 25.87 -9.39
N ASN A 579 -18.13 25.93 -9.96
CA ASN A 579 -18.54 27.05 -10.82
C ASN A 579 -18.60 28.37 -10.07
N GLN A 580 -19.11 28.37 -8.83
CA GLN A 580 -19.18 29.60 -8.05
C GLN A 580 -17.78 30.08 -7.64
N VAL A 581 -16.85 29.16 -7.31
CA VAL A 581 -15.44 29.52 -7.07
C VAL A 581 -14.81 30.09 -8.35
N ARG A 582 -15.04 29.46 -9.51
CA ARG A 582 -14.56 29.96 -10.81
C ARG A 582 -15.07 31.37 -11.10
N GLU A 583 -16.37 31.61 -10.93
CA GLU A 583 -17.00 32.92 -11.16
C GLU A 583 -16.39 34.00 -10.26
N MET A 584 -16.28 33.74 -8.96
CA MET A 584 -15.64 34.66 -8.00
C MET A 584 -14.20 34.97 -8.40
N VAL A 585 -13.38 33.96 -8.69
CA VAL A 585 -11.96 34.15 -9.06
C VAL A 585 -11.81 34.88 -10.40
N GLN A 586 -12.70 34.62 -11.36
CA GLN A 586 -12.75 35.35 -12.63
C GLN A 586 -13.11 36.83 -12.41
N ASN A 587 -14.09 37.12 -11.56
CA ASN A 587 -14.49 38.49 -11.24
C ASN A 587 -13.36 39.29 -10.57
N LEU A 588 -12.58 38.65 -9.69
CA LEU A 588 -11.38 39.24 -9.11
C LEU A 588 -10.33 39.54 -10.17
N LYS A 589 -10.15 38.63 -11.13
CA LYS A 589 -9.21 38.83 -12.23
C LYS A 589 -9.61 39.99 -13.14
N ASP A 590 -10.89 40.04 -13.52
CA ASP A 590 -11.43 41.06 -14.42
C ASP A 590 -11.36 42.46 -13.82
N GLN A 591 -11.43 42.55 -12.49
CA GLN A 591 -11.31 43.81 -11.74
C GLN A 591 -9.88 44.13 -11.29
N GLY A 592 -8.89 43.34 -11.72
CA GLY A 592 -7.47 43.59 -11.43
C GLY A 592 -7.14 43.55 -9.94
N LYS A 593 -7.75 42.62 -9.20
CA LYS A 593 -7.56 42.49 -7.74
C LYS A 593 -6.32 41.72 -7.33
N PHE A 594 -5.59 41.14 -8.28
CA PHE A 594 -4.32 40.48 -8.01
C PHE A 594 -3.42 40.47 -9.25
N ARG A 595 -2.12 40.49 -8.99
CA ARG A 595 -1.03 40.17 -9.91
C ARG A 595 -0.97 38.66 -10.16
N LYS A 596 -0.82 37.89 -9.09
CA LYS A 596 -0.87 36.42 -9.06
C LYS A 596 -1.69 35.94 -7.86
N MET A 597 -2.36 34.80 -8.01
CA MET A 597 -3.11 34.15 -6.94
C MET A 597 -2.67 32.69 -6.79
N LEU A 598 -2.37 32.28 -5.56
CA LEU A 598 -2.16 30.88 -5.19
C LEU A 598 -3.34 30.43 -4.33
N PHE A 599 -4.06 29.40 -4.76
CA PHE A 599 -5.21 28.86 -4.06
C PHE A 599 -4.88 27.45 -3.57
N ALA A 600 -4.59 27.30 -2.28
CA ALA A 600 -4.33 26.03 -1.63
C ALA A 600 -5.62 25.49 -0.98
N MET A 601 -5.98 24.25 -1.31
CA MET A 601 -7.26 23.66 -0.90
C MET A 601 -7.08 22.29 -0.24
N ASP A 602 -7.52 22.17 1.01
CA ASP A 602 -7.59 20.91 1.74
C ASP A 602 -9.05 20.49 1.95
N ALA A 603 -9.57 19.69 1.01
CA ALA A 603 -10.90 19.12 1.04
C ALA A 603 -11.01 17.88 0.14
N CYS A 604 -11.93 16.97 0.47
CA CYS A 604 -12.27 15.82 -0.37
C CYS A 604 -12.72 16.26 -1.77
N TYR A 605 -12.28 15.57 -2.82
CA TYR A 605 -12.61 15.89 -4.22
C TYR A 605 -12.25 17.33 -4.65
N SER A 606 -11.35 18.01 -3.93
CA SER A 606 -10.93 19.40 -4.20
C SER A 606 -10.38 19.59 -5.61
N GLY A 607 -9.82 18.53 -6.23
CA GLY A 607 -9.41 18.55 -7.63
C GLY A 607 -10.52 18.96 -8.61
N MET A 608 -11.79 18.65 -8.35
CA MET A 608 -12.90 19.09 -9.21
C MET A 608 -13.08 20.63 -9.20
N ILE A 609 -12.71 21.28 -8.09
CA ILE A 609 -12.73 22.76 -8.00
C ILE A 609 -11.55 23.34 -8.79
N GLY A 610 -10.38 22.70 -8.69
CA GLY A 610 -9.20 23.04 -9.50
C GLY A 610 -9.47 22.93 -11.01
N GLU A 611 -10.10 21.83 -11.44
CA GLU A 611 -10.55 21.63 -12.83
C GLU A 611 -11.51 22.73 -13.29
N ALA A 612 -12.50 23.05 -12.45
CA ALA A 612 -13.47 24.11 -12.73
C ALA A 612 -12.82 25.49 -12.88
N CYS A 613 -11.68 25.75 -12.24
CA CYS A 613 -11.01 27.05 -12.30
C CYS A 613 -9.93 27.17 -13.39
N THR A 614 -9.78 26.16 -14.25
CA THR A 614 -8.83 26.20 -15.38
C THR A 614 -9.17 27.31 -16.39
N GLY A 615 -8.12 27.96 -16.90
CA GLY A 615 -8.19 29.04 -17.90
C GLY A 615 -8.17 30.47 -17.33
N ILE A 616 -8.10 30.65 -16.00
CA ILE A 616 -8.06 32.00 -15.39
C ILE A 616 -6.61 32.51 -15.34
N PRO A 617 -6.25 33.64 -15.96
CA PRO A 617 -4.85 34.10 -16.02
C PRO A 617 -4.29 34.54 -14.65
N GLY A 618 -3.10 34.06 -14.31
CA GLY A 618 -2.38 34.41 -13.09
C GLY A 618 -2.83 33.68 -11.83
N THR A 619 -3.60 32.60 -11.95
CA THR A 619 -4.04 31.79 -10.80
C THR A 619 -3.44 30.39 -10.85
N LEU A 620 -3.07 29.86 -9.69
CA LEU A 620 -2.64 28.48 -9.52
C LEU A 620 -3.46 27.84 -8.41
N PHE A 621 -3.91 26.61 -8.61
CA PHE A 621 -4.61 25.84 -7.59
C PHE A 621 -3.76 24.64 -7.20
N ILE A 622 -3.58 24.42 -5.89
CA ILE A 622 -2.94 23.22 -5.34
C ILE A 622 -3.93 22.57 -4.39
N THR A 623 -4.28 21.32 -4.64
CA THR A 623 -5.35 20.60 -3.93
C THR A 623 -4.80 19.39 -3.17
N ALA A 624 -5.43 19.03 -2.06
CA ALA A 624 -5.08 17.87 -1.22
C ALA A 624 -5.45 16.51 -1.84
N ALA A 625 -6.40 16.50 -2.77
CA ALA A 625 -6.88 15.31 -3.46
C ALA A 625 -7.16 15.61 -4.93
N ASN A 626 -7.10 14.57 -5.78
CA ASN A 626 -7.54 14.67 -7.17
C ASN A 626 -9.08 14.74 -7.26
N ALA A 627 -9.63 14.86 -8.48
CA ALA A 627 -11.06 15.03 -8.71
C ALA A 627 -11.93 13.80 -8.32
N TYR A 628 -11.32 12.63 -8.08
CA TYR A 628 -12.04 11.36 -7.97
C TYR A 628 -11.93 10.69 -6.60
N GLU A 629 -11.27 11.33 -5.64
CA GLU A 629 -11.00 10.76 -4.32
C GLU A 629 -11.18 11.76 -3.17
N SER A 630 -11.21 11.25 -1.95
CA SER A 630 -11.26 12.04 -0.72
C SER A 630 -9.85 12.38 -0.21
N SER A 631 -9.71 13.51 0.48
CA SER A 631 -8.50 13.82 1.27
C SER A 631 -8.57 13.12 2.62
N LYS A 632 -7.42 13.05 3.33
CA LYS A 632 -7.28 12.30 4.58
C LYS A 632 -6.88 13.18 5.75
N ALA A 633 -7.53 12.92 6.89
CA ALA A 633 -7.11 13.47 8.17
C ALA A 633 -5.74 12.91 8.60
N ASP A 634 -5.06 13.63 9.48
CA ASP A 634 -3.77 13.25 10.05
C ASP A 634 -3.71 13.69 11.52
N MET A 635 -2.79 13.13 12.31
CA MET A 635 -2.58 13.48 13.71
C MET A 635 -3.82 13.32 14.61
N MET A 636 -4.13 12.08 15.01
CA MET A 636 -5.19 11.80 15.99
C MET A 636 -4.75 12.23 17.40
N ASP A 637 -5.63 12.93 18.11
CA ASP A 637 -5.51 13.11 19.57
C ASP A 637 -6.31 12.01 20.27
N PRO A 638 -5.65 11.04 20.94
CA PRO A 638 -6.35 9.94 21.59
C PRO A 638 -7.10 10.36 22.85
N GLU A 639 -6.75 11.49 23.47
CA GLU A 639 -7.38 11.97 24.70
C GLU A 639 -8.70 12.68 24.40
N MET A 640 -8.72 13.50 23.34
CA MET A 640 -9.91 14.20 22.88
C MET A 640 -10.75 13.40 21.86
N GLY A 641 -10.19 12.33 21.29
CA GLY A 641 -10.88 11.46 20.32
C GLY A 641 -11.20 12.16 19.00
N ILE A 642 -10.35 13.09 18.58
CA ILE A 642 -10.52 13.93 17.38
C ILE A 642 -9.21 14.00 16.57
N TRP A 643 -9.35 14.26 15.27
CA TRP A 643 -8.22 14.59 14.41
C TRP A 643 -7.83 16.06 14.59
N LEU A 644 -6.53 16.32 14.72
CA LEU A 644 -5.98 17.65 14.96
C LEU A 644 -5.62 18.39 13.67
N SER A 645 -5.29 17.69 12.58
CA SER A 645 -4.88 18.29 11.31
C SER A 645 -5.25 17.42 10.10
N ASN A 646 -5.04 17.91 8.88
CA ASN A 646 -5.06 17.12 7.65
C ASN A 646 -3.63 16.91 7.12
N GLY A 647 -3.41 15.76 6.44
CA GLY A 647 -2.07 15.37 5.99
C GLY A 647 -1.46 16.38 5.01
N PHE A 648 -2.25 16.86 4.05
CA PHE A 648 -1.82 17.86 3.08
C PHE A 648 -1.43 19.18 3.77
N THR A 649 -2.29 19.70 4.64
CA THR A 649 -2.05 20.97 5.33
C THR A 649 -0.80 20.93 6.20
N ARG A 650 -0.54 19.81 6.89
CA ARG A 650 0.68 19.65 7.68
C ARG A 650 1.93 19.72 6.80
N ILE A 651 1.98 18.94 5.72
CA ILE A 651 3.13 18.93 4.80
C ILE A 651 3.33 20.27 4.12
N PHE A 652 2.24 20.94 3.71
CA PHE A 652 2.29 22.27 3.10
C PHE A 652 3.01 23.27 4.01
N GLN A 653 2.62 23.31 5.28
CA GLN A 653 3.20 24.22 6.25
C GLN A 653 4.65 23.88 6.60
N GLU A 654 4.91 22.61 6.94
CA GLU A 654 6.26 22.14 7.30
C GLU A 654 7.25 22.42 6.16
N THR A 655 6.85 22.16 4.92
CA THR A 655 7.70 22.40 3.73
C THR A 655 8.04 23.88 3.55
N ILE A 656 7.07 24.78 3.73
CA ILE A 656 7.28 26.22 3.57
C ILE A 656 8.11 26.80 4.72
N ASP A 657 7.86 26.38 5.97
CA ASP A 657 8.66 26.82 7.12
C ASP A 657 10.11 26.36 6.98
N GLU A 658 10.36 25.16 6.48
CA GLU A 658 11.71 24.65 6.23
C GLU A 658 12.40 25.34 5.05
N THR A 659 11.67 25.59 3.96
CA THR A 659 12.21 26.18 2.73
C THR A 659 11.29 27.29 2.19
N PRO A 660 11.34 28.52 2.72
CA PRO A 660 10.44 29.61 2.30
C PRO A 660 10.57 29.99 0.81
N ASN A 661 11.76 29.83 0.24
CA ASN A 661 12.02 30.07 -1.19
C ASN A 661 11.87 28.82 -2.08
N ILE A 662 11.11 27.81 -1.62
CA ILE A 662 10.85 26.61 -2.40
C ILE A 662 10.14 26.97 -3.72
N SER A 663 10.55 26.35 -4.83
CA SER A 663 9.85 26.50 -6.10
C SER A 663 8.44 25.91 -5.98
N ILE A 664 7.48 26.44 -6.73
CA ILE A 664 6.12 25.88 -6.75
C ILE A 664 6.15 24.41 -7.19
N HIS A 665 7.04 24.06 -8.12
CA HIS A 665 7.34 22.68 -8.48
C HIS A 665 7.75 21.85 -7.27
N ASP A 666 8.81 22.26 -6.56
CA ASP A 666 9.35 21.46 -5.45
C ASP A 666 8.35 21.38 -4.30
N LEU A 667 7.56 22.42 -4.05
CA LEU A 667 6.45 22.39 -3.09
C LEU A 667 5.43 21.33 -3.47
N TYR A 668 4.98 21.31 -4.73
CA TYR A 668 4.10 20.24 -5.23
C TYR A 668 4.73 18.86 -5.03
N TYR A 669 6.02 18.69 -5.33
CA TYR A 669 6.70 17.42 -5.17
C TYR A 669 6.74 16.96 -3.70
N GLN A 670 6.95 17.86 -2.74
CA GLN A 670 6.88 17.52 -1.32
C GLN A 670 5.45 17.12 -0.93
N LEU A 671 4.44 17.87 -1.39
CA LEU A 671 3.04 17.58 -1.12
C LEU A 671 2.60 16.23 -1.69
N ALA A 672 2.93 15.96 -2.95
CA ALA A 672 2.58 14.72 -3.62
C ALA A 672 3.28 13.49 -3.00
N ARG A 673 4.48 13.68 -2.43
CA ARG A 673 5.23 12.61 -1.74
C ARG A 673 4.74 12.30 -0.35
N HIS A 674 4.37 13.33 0.41
CA HIS A 674 4.20 13.21 1.85
C HIS A 674 2.74 13.34 2.31
N THR A 675 1.80 13.65 1.40
CA THR A 675 0.37 13.53 1.66
C THR A 675 -0.05 12.07 1.56
N THR A 676 -0.24 11.41 2.70
CA THR A 676 -0.60 9.99 2.76
C THR A 676 -2.09 9.78 2.50
N GLY A 677 -2.43 8.84 1.61
CA GLY A 677 -3.81 8.40 1.38
C GLY A 677 -4.66 9.30 0.48
N SER A 678 -4.09 10.33 -0.14
CA SER A 678 -4.67 11.11 -1.23
C SER A 678 -3.60 11.74 -2.12
N HIS A 679 -3.95 12.07 -3.36
CA HIS A 679 -3.04 12.59 -4.38
C HIS A 679 -3.15 14.12 -4.48
N ALA A 680 -2.17 14.81 -3.91
CA ALA A 680 -2.05 16.25 -4.12
C ALA A 680 -1.90 16.56 -5.61
N THR A 681 -2.59 17.61 -6.10
CA THR A 681 -2.63 17.94 -7.54
C THR A 681 -2.57 19.45 -7.76
N VAL A 682 -1.89 19.88 -8.82
CA VAL A 682 -1.78 21.28 -9.28
C VAL A 682 -2.60 21.48 -10.55
N TYR A 683 -3.34 22.59 -10.60
CA TYR A 683 -4.14 22.98 -11.75
C TYR A 683 -3.78 24.38 -12.24
N ASN A 684 -4.07 24.62 -13.53
CA ASN A 684 -3.95 25.92 -14.19
C ASN A 684 -2.51 26.46 -14.38
N VAL A 685 -1.50 25.58 -14.39
CA VAL A 685 -0.07 25.93 -14.53
C VAL A 685 0.22 26.79 -15.77
N GLU A 686 -0.39 26.47 -16.90
CA GLU A 686 -0.20 27.20 -18.17
C GLU A 686 -0.58 28.68 -18.08
N GLN A 687 -1.49 29.02 -17.17
CA GLN A 687 -1.97 30.39 -16.96
C GLN A 687 -1.21 31.12 -15.86
N TYR A 688 -0.35 30.41 -15.10
CA TYR A 688 0.36 30.96 -13.95
C TYR A 688 1.83 31.29 -14.25
N GLY A 689 2.49 30.52 -15.10
CA GLY A 689 3.91 30.70 -15.45
C GLY A 689 4.77 29.49 -15.10
N ASN A 690 6.09 29.66 -15.14
CA ASN A 690 7.02 28.54 -14.98
C ASN A 690 7.18 28.17 -13.49
N VAL A 691 6.59 27.06 -13.07
CA VAL A 691 6.57 26.58 -11.68
C VAL A 691 7.95 26.23 -11.10
N TYR A 692 8.99 26.08 -11.93
CA TYR A 692 10.37 25.91 -11.48
C TYR A 692 11.04 27.24 -11.11
N LYS A 693 10.56 28.35 -11.68
CA LYS A 693 11.12 29.71 -11.46
C LYS A 693 10.33 30.51 -10.44
N ASN A 694 9.03 30.31 -10.40
CA ASN A 694 8.13 30.95 -9.44
C ASN A 694 8.27 30.19 -8.10
N THR A 695 8.46 30.93 -7.01
CA THR A 695 8.69 30.36 -5.68
C THR A 695 7.69 30.86 -4.66
N MET A 696 7.55 30.15 -3.54
CA MET A 696 6.73 30.59 -2.41
C MET A 696 7.18 31.92 -1.81
N GLN A 697 8.46 32.29 -1.95
CA GLN A 697 8.98 33.58 -1.50
C GLN A 697 8.22 34.78 -2.10
N GLU A 698 7.60 34.64 -3.28
CA GLU A 698 6.76 35.70 -3.85
C GLU A 698 5.46 35.95 -3.06
N TYR A 699 5.03 35.02 -2.22
CA TYR A 699 3.86 35.13 -1.35
C TYR A 699 4.23 35.33 0.11
N LEU A 700 5.51 35.28 0.47
CA LEU A 700 6.00 35.44 1.83
C LEU A 700 6.68 36.81 1.95
N LYS A 701 6.54 37.50 3.08
CA LYS A 701 7.07 38.86 3.31
C LYS A 701 8.44 38.85 3.97
#